data_AF-A0A8T0FQI6-F1
#
_entry.id   AF-A0A8T0FQI6-F1
#
_cell.length_a   1.000
_cell.length_b   1.000
_cell.length_c   1.000
_cell.angle_alpha   90.00
_cell.angle_beta   90.00
_cell.angle_gamma   90.00
#
_symmetry.space_group_name_H-M   'P 1'
#
loop_
_entity.id
_entity.type
_entity.pdbx_description
1 polymer ?
#
loop_
_entity_poly.entity_id
_entity_poly.type
_entity_poly.pdbx_seq_one_letter_code
_entity_poly.pdbx_strand_id
1 'polypeptide(L)'
;MHSPIPHDLTIYNKIGFDFQKHGFCPHQWEISVPQKNCIIWGVVLSYLRTADFIVPGNFEERLRRLTENTCDPEEAKLAVLNFNPFFNIHKCFFDQILQKVSLSFKKILNENRPTAASKNARQDIQIISTLLKSNILIVDITEQNLHLVTPSNSHCADVAAITLICKEYPSKESKQPFVMKRFTFSLSKDLCWELRRTALQIFLESPEIRGVTEQLIEPLIEKKEKKVNILIALLKKNLIREVNELYDSSHSMVKLADAGFETDPTVPDADGFSAFYYALQSDDNNLVYILYRYAANSCFKFENTFRDPNPLIISNFSKLKEILDGDCAKSNNFEKLGDKEEQVRLKCEDLQKFNEFLTRVSRGLNDIRKQPESSSMEKAVKQKDVILHILDTYNAFFLVGQSGSEVENYTRHKTYYDNLDLTVALLFFDNIFLLKSVLKSPEERLYSKLESSFLLSAVTNKNFNFDAKNCQTLRDLGIELFSTNLFILPFLERHNLREQVTNFCSIIREKKPRKKDIVKCIPQQEIDVMLSCFLELKDEFLIFRLNHYLKTALETKPKGLKQKFAIERALQVIGESLNVRGEDPSSIRHLLCKCLPDDTLEILKKTRNTLSHLKSFQFPFKFEAELDDSLFESIQSEIRNMKALFEEIFPVQKIRLLEFLIHRGLESVKKFPQYTCNVEQTLVQRMENFREVRELKDTSDGKGNCLSVPAIKEFCRNLMGFASVVQRKKILEEISSEVTTRVVAIKKLKEDIESGISVDLNRFDNLFLKAKSVQKTSKCPCGDSLENLLNRINYLYQISIDEQFDIRFLWERAKSPQAKRYLVYKIVQRYFREPSFQASLEMLLFDCIAILKQNEDFKSFWLKDSFLFNGIDVRNVLAHGDPLLESVGDLLDPKDFASELVKKMLQLINDRDSIEALSDLWKKATESGVIPENSPECCKLKECIVRCERWKDYSKLLAEDPNVPCQKIVLFLNKMVETKKKKRK
;
A
#
# COMPACT_ATOMS: atom_id res chain seq x y z
N MET A 1 -6.23 11.77 21.46
CA MET A 1 -6.31 10.51 22.24
C MET A 1 -4.91 9.94 22.30
N HIS A 2 -4.46 9.46 23.46
CA HIS A 2 -3.29 8.58 23.50
C HIS A 2 -3.62 7.27 22.78
N SER A 3 -2.60 6.60 22.22
CA SER A 3 -2.75 5.24 21.71
C SER A 3 -3.32 4.31 22.80
N PRO A 4 -3.99 3.20 22.43
CA PRO A 4 -4.11 2.09 23.37
C PRO A 4 -2.71 1.69 23.85
N ILE A 5 -2.62 1.37 25.14
CA ILE A 5 -1.46 0.65 25.68
C ILE A 5 -1.73 -0.83 25.37
N PRO A 6 -0.72 -1.64 25.00
CA PRO A 6 -0.88 -3.08 24.87
C PRO A 6 -1.61 -3.67 26.08
N HIS A 7 -2.44 -4.68 25.85
CA HIS A 7 -3.22 -5.29 26.92
C HIS A 7 -2.31 -6.02 27.91
N ASP A 8 -1.95 -5.35 29.02
CA ASP A 8 -1.16 -5.95 30.09
C ASP A 8 -2.01 -6.89 30.95
N LEU A 9 -1.55 -8.14 31.08
CA LEU A 9 -1.94 -9.05 32.15
C LEU A 9 -1.35 -8.54 33.47
N THR A 10 -2.02 -7.56 34.08
CA THR A 10 -1.56 -6.92 35.32
C THR A 10 -1.71 -7.90 36.49
N ILE A 11 -0.63 -8.61 36.80
CA ILE A 11 -0.57 -9.53 37.94
C ILE A 11 -0.16 -8.75 39.18
N TYR A 12 -1.13 -8.54 40.06
CA TYR A 12 -0.95 -7.81 41.30
C TYR A 12 -0.31 -8.65 42.41
N ASN A 13 0.87 -9.24 42.16
CA ASN A 13 1.58 -10.09 43.13
C ASN A 13 2.40 -9.31 44.18
N LYS A 14 2.16 -8.00 44.37
CA LYS A 14 2.84 -7.23 45.41
C LYS A 14 2.22 -7.50 46.79
N ILE A 15 3.08 -7.80 47.75
CA ILE A 15 2.77 -7.92 49.17
C ILE A 15 2.12 -6.62 49.64
N GLY A 16 0.87 -6.69 50.10
CA GLY A 16 0.12 -5.53 50.63
C GLY A 16 -1.38 -5.52 50.30
N PHE A 17 -1.80 -6.16 49.21
CA PHE A 17 -3.20 -6.19 48.79
C PHE A 17 -3.96 -7.44 49.28
N ASP A 18 -5.02 -7.26 50.05
CA ASP A 18 -5.96 -8.33 50.45
C ASP A 18 -7.05 -8.54 49.37
N PHE A 19 -6.67 -9.16 48.26
CA PHE A 19 -7.57 -9.41 47.13
C PHE A 19 -8.68 -10.43 47.43
N GLN A 20 -8.37 -11.44 48.25
CA GLN A 20 -9.28 -12.56 48.53
C GLN A 20 -10.49 -12.10 49.34
N LYS A 21 -10.30 -11.21 50.33
CA LYS A 21 -11.37 -10.63 51.15
C LYS A 21 -12.39 -9.80 50.37
N HIS A 22 -12.07 -9.39 49.14
CA HIS A 22 -12.97 -8.63 48.26
C HIS A 22 -13.41 -9.40 47.00
N GLY A 23 -13.15 -10.71 46.94
CA GLY A 23 -13.55 -11.57 45.82
C GLY A 23 -12.84 -11.25 44.50
N PHE A 24 -11.72 -10.53 44.52
CA PHE A 24 -10.99 -10.14 43.32
C PHE A 24 -10.04 -11.25 42.87
N CYS A 25 -10.08 -11.60 41.59
CA CYS A 25 -9.08 -12.46 41.00
C CYS A 25 -7.82 -11.64 40.64
N PRO A 26 -6.64 -11.92 41.21
CA PRO A 26 -5.39 -11.20 40.89
C PRO A 26 -4.87 -11.47 39.46
N HIS A 27 -5.60 -12.25 38.67
CA HIS A 27 -5.36 -12.55 37.27
C HIS A 27 -6.45 -11.90 36.40
N GLN A 28 -6.33 -10.60 36.19
CA GLN A 28 -7.22 -9.82 35.32
C GLN A 28 -6.41 -9.04 34.29
N TRP A 29 -6.99 -8.84 33.11
CA TRP A 29 -6.41 -8.02 32.04
C TRP A 29 -6.99 -6.61 32.07
N GLU A 30 -6.17 -5.59 31.84
CA GLU A 30 -6.66 -4.21 31.71
C GLU A 30 -7.14 -3.93 30.27
N ILE A 31 -8.40 -3.50 30.14
CA ILE A 31 -9.00 -3.13 28.86
C ILE A 31 -9.16 -1.61 28.77
N SER A 32 -8.41 -0.99 27.85
CA SER A 32 -8.38 0.45 27.63
C SER A 32 -9.70 1.00 27.05
N VAL A 33 -10.30 2.00 27.70
CA VAL A 33 -11.49 2.74 27.23
C VAL A 33 -11.14 4.19 26.84
N PRO A 34 -12.00 4.89 26.06
CA PRO A 34 -11.81 6.30 25.72
C PRO A 34 -11.81 7.19 26.96
N GLN A 35 -10.88 8.16 27.03
CA GLN A 35 -10.77 9.09 28.17
C GLN A 35 -12.07 9.87 28.43
N LYS A 36 -12.78 10.26 27.35
CA LYS A 36 -14.10 10.90 27.42
C LYS A 36 -15.13 9.85 27.82
N ASN A 37 -15.79 10.07 28.97
CA ASN A 37 -16.72 9.13 29.60
C ASN A 37 -16.07 7.80 30.08
N CYS A 38 -14.76 7.78 30.41
CA CYS A 38 -14.05 6.55 30.78
C CYS A 38 -14.73 5.71 31.87
N ILE A 39 -15.19 6.32 32.98
CA ILE A 39 -15.95 5.64 34.05
C ILE A 39 -17.19 4.95 33.48
N ILE A 40 -17.96 5.64 32.64
CA ILE A 40 -19.23 5.14 32.07
C ILE A 40 -18.97 3.94 31.15
N TRP A 41 -17.98 4.03 30.27
CA TRP A 41 -17.60 2.92 29.40
C TRP A 41 -17.07 1.71 30.19
N GLY A 42 -16.22 1.94 31.19
CA GLY A 42 -15.70 0.87 32.03
C GLY A 42 -16.81 0.17 32.84
N VAL A 43 -17.74 0.94 33.40
CA VAL A 43 -18.91 0.43 34.13
C VAL A 43 -19.84 -0.36 33.22
N VAL A 44 -20.25 0.19 32.07
CA VAL A 44 -21.18 -0.48 31.13
C VAL A 44 -20.59 -1.80 30.64
N LEU A 45 -19.32 -1.80 30.21
CA LEU A 45 -18.69 -3.00 29.68
C LEU A 45 -18.42 -4.04 30.77
N SER A 46 -17.94 -3.64 31.96
CA SER A 46 -17.73 -4.55 33.08
C SER A 46 -19.04 -5.16 33.57
N TYR A 47 -20.07 -4.32 33.82
CA TYR A 47 -21.36 -4.76 34.37
C TYR A 47 -22.16 -5.68 33.44
N LEU A 48 -22.09 -5.46 32.11
CA LEU A 48 -22.73 -6.34 31.13
C LEU A 48 -21.90 -7.59 30.79
N ARG A 49 -20.55 -7.54 30.86
CA ARG A 49 -19.72 -8.75 30.66
C ARG A 49 -19.66 -9.67 31.87
N THR A 50 -19.97 -9.21 33.08
CA THR A 50 -20.15 -10.08 34.27
C THR A 50 -21.59 -10.58 34.43
N ALA A 51 -22.45 -10.39 33.43
CA ALA A 51 -23.76 -11.02 33.37
C ALA A 51 -23.61 -12.53 33.16
N ASP A 52 -24.39 -13.32 33.90
CA ASP A 52 -24.53 -14.73 33.58
C ASP A 52 -25.57 -14.86 32.46
N PHE A 53 -25.13 -15.26 31.27
CA PHE A 53 -25.97 -15.44 30.09
C PHE A 53 -26.74 -16.78 30.10
N ILE A 54 -26.43 -17.69 31.04
CA ILE A 54 -27.11 -18.98 31.23
C ILE A 54 -28.36 -18.80 32.11
N VAL A 55 -28.31 -17.87 33.09
CA VAL A 55 -29.45 -17.54 33.96
C VAL A 55 -30.43 -16.60 33.24
N PRO A 56 -31.65 -17.05 32.89
CA PRO A 56 -32.61 -16.23 32.14
C PRO A 56 -33.02 -14.98 32.93
N GLY A 57 -33.06 -13.82 32.27
CA GLY A 57 -33.45 -12.54 32.87
C GLY A 57 -32.31 -11.77 33.56
N ASN A 58 -31.12 -12.37 33.75
CA ASN A 58 -30.00 -11.72 34.42
C ASN A 58 -29.39 -10.60 33.57
N PHE A 59 -29.13 -10.87 32.28
CA PHE A 59 -28.63 -9.85 31.36
C PHE A 59 -29.66 -8.75 31.14
N GLU A 60 -30.93 -9.14 30.98
CA GLU A 60 -32.08 -8.28 30.73
C GLU A 60 -32.29 -7.30 31.91
N GLU A 61 -32.19 -7.78 33.15
CA GLU A 61 -32.24 -6.94 34.37
C GLU A 61 -31.06 -5.97 34.47
N ARG A 62 -29.84 -6.41 34.12
CA ARG A 62 -28.66 -5.53 34.12
C ARG A 62 -28.78 -4.45 33.06
N LEU A 63 -29.23 -4.80 31.85
CA LEU A 63 -29.51 -3.87 30.77
C LEU A 63 -30.63 -2.89 31.17
N ARG A 64 -31.69 -3.36 31.82
CA ARG A 64 -32.78 -2.51 32.36
C ARG A 64 -32.24 -1.45 33.32
N ARG A 65 -31.34 -1.80 34.26
CA ARG A 65 -30.70 -0.81 35.16
C ARG A 65 -29.77 0.19 34.46
N LEU A 66 -29.25 -0.15 33.28
CA LEU A 66 -28.44 0.76 32.45
C LEU A 66 -29.28 1.63 31.48
N THR A 67 -30.51 1.23 31.15
CA THR A 67 -31.21 1.77 29.97
C THR A 67 -32.69 2.08 30.15
N GLU A 68 -33.33 1.70 31.25
CA GLU A 68 -34.78 1.85 31.46
C GLU A 68 -35.61 1.23 30.32
N ASN A 69 -35.17 0.07 29.81
CA ASN A 69 -35.73 -0.66 28.67
C ASN A 69 -35.66 0.08 27.32
N THR A 70 -34.84 1.13 27.17
CA THR A 70 -34.71 1.85 25.88
C THR A 70 -33.93 1.10 24.80
N CYS A 71 -33.29 -0.03 25.13
CA CYS A 71 -32.50 -0.86 24.22
C CYS A 71 -33.05 -2.29 24.17
N ASP A 72 -33.00 -2.91 22.99
CA ASP A 72 -33.39 -4.32 22.84
C ASP A 72 -32.39 -5.25 23.55
N PRO A 73 -32.85 -6.28 24.30
CA PRO A 73 -31.95 -7.17 25.00
C PRO A 73 -31.10 -8.07 24.11
N GLU A 74 -31.64 -8.62 23.03
CA GLU A 74 -30.87 -9.54 22.17
C GLU A 74 -29.89 -8.78 21.27
N GLU A 75 -30.26 -7.60 20.74
CA GLU A 75 -29.30 -6.71 20.08
C GLU A 75 -28.14 -6.32 21.02
N ALA A 76 -28.45 -5.95 22.27
CA ALA A 76 -27.44 -5.56 23.25
C ALA A 76 -26.57 -6.74 23.69
N LYS A 77 -27.16 -7.92 23.88
CA LYS A 77 -26.47 -9.18 24.21
C LYS A 77 -25.54 -9.61 23.08
N LEU A 78 -26.02 -9.58 21.84
CA LEU A 78 -25.22 -9.83 20.65
C LEU A 78 -24.06 -8.81 20.52
N ALA A 79 -24.30 -7.52 20.76
CA ALA A 79 -23.27 -6.49 20.72
C ALA A 79 -22.21 -6.64 21.83
N VAL A 80 -22.63 -6.98 23.05
CA VAL A 80 -21.74 -7.30 24.18
C VAL A 80 -20.90 -8.54 23.87
N LEU A 81 -21.50 -9.63 23.39
CA LEU A 81 -20.80 -10.87 23.05
C LEU A 81 -19.80 -10.67 21.90
N ASN A 82 -20.19 -9.91 20.87
CA ASN A 82 -19.35 -9.55 19.71
C ASN A 82 -18.24 -8.53 19.99
N PHE A 83 -18.16 -7.98 21.21
CA PHE A 83 -17.03 -7.15 21.62
C PHE A 83 -15.84 -8.04 22.03
N ASN A 84 -14.84 -8.07 21.14
CA ASN A 84 -13.55 -8.70 21.36
C ASN A 84 -12.46 -7.61 21.38
N PRO A 85 -11.83 -7.33 22.54
CA PRO A 85 -10.84 -6.27 22.63
C PRO A 85 -9.56 -6.56 21.85
N PHE A 86 -9.17 -7.83 21.75
CA PHE A 86 -7.96 -8.26 21.05
C PHE A 86 -8.13 -8.21 19.52
N PHE A 87 -9.34 -8.45 19.00
CA PHE A 87 -9.58 -8.33 17.56
C PHE A 87 -9.70 -6.88 17.09
N ASN A 88 -10.45 -6.06 17.85
CA ASN A 88 -10.60 -4.64 17.61
C ASN A 88 -11.08 -3.95 18.90
N ILE A 89 -10.13 -3.53 19.74
CA ILE A 89 -10.38 -2.83 21.02
C ILE A 89 -11.38 -1.70 20.89
N HIS A 90 -11.38 -1.00 19.76
CA HIS A 90 -12.24 0.15 19.56
C HIS A 90 -13.68 -0.23 19.17
N LYS A 91 -13.96 -1.44 18.64
CA LYS A 91 -15.25 -1.85 18.03
C LYS A 91 -16.48 -1.50 18.88
N CYS A 92 -16.45 -1.76 20.19
CA CYS A 92 -17.55 -1.46 21.10
C CYS A 92 -17.86 0.04 21.25
N PHE A 93 -16.90 0.93 20.95
CA PHE A 93 -17.11 2.38 20.95
C PHE A 93 -17.66 2.92 19.62
N PHE A 94 -17.73 2.08 18.56
CA PHE A 94 -18.47 2.32 17.31
C PHE A 94 -19.86 1.69 17.35
N ASP A 95 -20.01 0.54 17.99
CA ASP A 95 -21.25 -0.22 18.04
C ASP A 95 -22.43 0.67 18.45
N GLN A 96 -23.50 0.65 17.64
CA GLN A 96 -24.61 1.58 17.82
C GLN A 96 -25.41 1.26 19.09
N ILE A 97 -25.53 -0.02 19.44
CA ILE A 97 -26.27 -0.47 20.61
C ILE A 97 -25.47 -0.15 21.87
N LEU A 98 -24.18 -0.47 21.92
CA LEU A 98 -23.32 -0.14 23.08
C LEU A 98 -23.14 1.37 23.26
N GLN A 99 -23.13 2.17 22.18
CA GLN A 99 -23.21 3.63 22.28
C GLN A 99 -24.58 4.09 22.82
N LYS A 100 -25.70 3.51 22.37
CA LYS A 100 -27.05 3.82 22.87
C LYS A 100 -27.18 3.48 24.36
N VAL A 101 -26.76 2.29 24.78
CA VAL A 101 -26.68 1.86 26.19
C VAL A 101 -25.84 2.85 27.01
N SER A 102 -24.64 3.21 26.54
CA SER A 102 -23.73 4.13 27.25
C SER A 102 -24.27 5.57 27.32
N LEU A 103 -25.09 5.99 26.35
CA LEU A 103 -25.76 7.29 26.37
C LEU A 103 -26.98 7.29 27.29
N SER A 104 -27.80 6.23 27.29
CA SER A 104 -28.91 6.06 28.22
C SER A 104 -28.41 6.00 29.67
N PHE A 105 -27.38 5.20 29.95
CA PHE A 105 -26.82 5.14 31.31
C PHE A 105 -26.20 6.48 31.73
N LYS A 106 -25.55 7.19 30.79
CA LYS A 106 -25.07 8.54 31.04
C LYS A 106 -26.20 9.51 31.38
N LYS A 107 -27.37 9.40 30.74
CA LYS A 107 -28.55 10.23 31.01
C LYS A 107 -29.02 10.00 32.45
N ILE A 108 -29.33 8.75 32.81
CA ILE A 108 -29.77 8.32 34.15
C ILE A 108 -28.78 8.80 35.23
N LEU A 109 -27.47 8.64 35.01
CA LEU A 109 -26.44 9.11 35.93
C LEU A 109 -26.42 10.63 36.12
N ASN A 110 -26.73 11.43 35.09
CA ASN A 110 -26.80 12.89 35.25
C ASN A 110 -28.09 13.31 35.99
N GLU A 111 -29.20 12.63 35.75
CA GLU A 111 -30.51 12.91 36.39
C GLU A 111 -30.49 12.55 37.87
N ASN A 112 -29.67 11.58 38.28
CA ASN A 112 -29.44 11.20 39.68
C ASN A 112 -28.26 11.93 40.35
N ARG A 113 -27.68 12.98 39.74
CA ARG A 113 -26.68 13.83 40.43
C ARG A 113 -27.35 14.93 41.25
N PRO A 114 -26.87 15.20 42.49
CA PRO A 114 -27.26 16.41 43.22
C PRO A 114 -26.88 17.67 42.43
N THR A 115 -27.85 18.59 42.27
CA THR A 115 -27.72 19.80 41.42
C THR A 115 -26.64 20.79 41.88
N ALA A 116 -26.14 20.67 43.11
CA ALA A 116 -25.08 21.51 43.67
C ALA A 116 -23.69 20.84 43.73
N ALA A 117 -23.55 19.57 43.31
CA ALA A 117 -22.29 18.84 43.44
C ALA A 117 -21.28 19.16 42.33
N SER A 118 -20.00 19.30 42.69
CA SER A 118 -18.90 19.34 41.71
C SER A 118 -18.67 17.94 41.11
N LYS A 119 -18.08 17.87 39.91
CA LYS A 119 -17.86 16.61 39.19
C LYS A 119 -16.70 15.80 39.80
N ASN A 120 -16.95 15.14 40.92
CA ASN A 120 -16.01 14.26 41.60
C ASN A 120 -16.25 12.79 41.18
N ALA A 121 -15.22 12.14 40.63
CA ALA A 121 -15.26 10.73 40.22
C ALA A 121 -15.68 9.78 41.35
N ARG A 122 -15.33 10.08 42.61
CA ARG A 122 -15.72 9.25 43.77
C ARG A 122 -17.22 9.34 44.06
N GLN A 123 -17.83 10.50 43.86
CA GLN A 123 -19.28 10.68 44.00
C GLN A 123 -20.02 10.01 42.83
N ASP A 124 -19.52 10.16 41.60
CA ASP A 124 -20.07 9.46 40.44
C ASP A 124 -20.09 7.94 40.66
N ILE A 125 -19.00 7.33 41.13
CA ILE A 125 -18.92 5.88 41.36
C ILE A 125 -19.85 5.44 42.51
N GLN A 126 -20.04 6.24 43.57
CA GLN A 126 -21.01 5.96 44.63
C GLN A 126 -22.47 5.98 44.12
N ILE A 127 -22.81 6.94 43.25
CA ILE A 127 -24.13 7.02 42.61
C ILE A 127 -24.33 5.81 41.68
N ILE A 128 -23.33 5.46 40.86
CA ILE A 128 -23.36 4.28 39.98
C ILE A 128 -23.58 2.99 40.78
N SER A 129 -22.85 2.79 41.88
CA SER A 129 -22.99 1.60 42.74
C SER A 129 -24.42 1.47 43.28
N THR A 130 -25.01 2.61 43.69
CA THR A 130 -26.38 2.68 44.22
C THR A 130 -27.43 2.41 43.13
N LEU A 131 -27.29 3.02 41.95
CA LEU A 131 -28.20 2.84 40.81
C LEU A 131 -28.21 1.39 40.29
N LEU A 132 -27.03 0.80 40.11
CA LEU A 132 -26.89 -0.56 39.60
C LEU A 132 -27.09 -1.63 40.69
N LYS A 133 -27.26 -1.20 41.96
CA LYS A 133 -27.32 -2.07 43.16
C LYS A 133 -26.18 -3.09 43.15
N SER A 134 -24.96 -2.60 42.92
CA SER A 134 -23.78 -3.43 42.69
C SER A 134 -22.55 -2.89 43.40
N ASN A 135 -21.78 -3.80 44.01
CA ASN A 135 -20.47 -3.50 44.56
C ASN A 135 -19.48 -3.20 43.42
N ILE A 136 -18.76 -2.08 43.51
CA ILE A 136 -17.75 -1.64 42.54
C ILE A 136 -16.38 -1.66 43.20
N LEU A 137 -15.45 -2.43 42.65
CA LEU A 137 -14.06 -2.39 43.09
C LEU A 137 -13.26 -1.42 42.22
N ILE A 138 -12.58 -0.46 42.85
CA ILE A 138 -11.57 0.38 42.21
C ILE A 138 -10.19 -0.14 42.62
N VAL A 139 -9.35 -0.46 41.63
CA VAL A 139 -7.93 -0.79 41.81
C VAL A 139 -7.12 0.45 41.44
N ASP A 140 -6.65 1.24 42.42
CA ASP A 140 -5.79 2.39 42.15
C ASP A 140 -4.32 1.94 42.12
N ILE A 141 -3.75 1.94 40.92
CA ILE A 141 -2.38 1.46 40.65
C ILE A 141 -1.34 2.47 41.11
N THR A 142 -1.68 3.77 41.14
CA THR A 142 -0.76 4.81 41.60
C THR A 142 -0.64 4.77 43.12
N GLU A 143 -1.77 4.72 43.81
CA GLU A 143 -1.82 4.67 45.29
C GLU A 143 -1.55 3.27 45.86
N GLN A 144 -1.52 2.24 45.00
CA GLN A 144 -1.43 0.82 45.37
C GLN A 144 -2.51 0.41 46.39
N ASN A 145 -3.74 0.89 46.15
CA ASN A 145 -4.89 0.74 47.04
C ASN A 145 -6.09 0.08 46.35
N LEU A 146 -6.93 -0.57 47.17
CA LEU A 146 -8.25 -1.05 46.78
C LEU A 146 -9.33 -0.21 47.44
N HIS A 147 -10.33 0.19 46.67
CA HIS A 147 -11.53 0.85 47.19
C HIS A 147 -12.76 0.08 46.74
N LEU A 148 -13.35 -0.69 47.65
CA LEU A 148 -14.67 -1.26 47.47
C LEU A 148 -15.73 -0.17 47.74
N VAL A 149 -16.55 0.12 46.74
CA VAL A 149 -17.69 1.04 46.83
C VAL A 149 -18.96 0.21 46.84
N THR A 150 -19.71 0.30 47.95
CA THR A 150 -20.92 -0.48 48.19
C THR A 150 -22.18 0.38 48.05
N PRO A 151 -23.34 -0.18 47.63
CA PRO A 151 -24.61 0.55 47.62
C PRO A 151 -25.04 0.92 49.03
N SER A 152 -25.57 2.13 49.23
CA SER A 152 -25.84 2.68 50.57
C SER A 152 -26.85 1.89 51.42
N ASN A 153 -27.69 1.07 50.79
CA ASN A 153 -28.87 0.44 51.41
C ASN A 153 -28.91 -1.10 51.22
N SER A 154 -27.78 -1.79 50.96
CA SER A 154 -27.78 -3.24 50.67
C SER A 154 -26.91 -4.05 51.63
N HIS A 155 -27.51 -5.04 52.31
CA HIS A 155 -26.81 -6.09 53.05
C HIS A 155 -26.27 -7.24 52.15
N CYS A 156 -26.14 -7.01 50.84
CA CYS A 156 -25.65 -8.03 49.91
C CYS A 156 -24.17 -8.35 50.14
N ALA A 157 -23.88 -9.60 50.50
CA ALA A 157 -22.53 -10.16 50.59
C ALA A 157 -21.93 -10.51 49.20
N ASP A 158 -22.45 -9.91 48.12
CA ASP A 158 -22.11 -10.25 46.75
C ASP A 158 -20.71 -9.77 46.34
N VAL A 159 -20.02 -10.61 45.58
CA VAL A 159 -18.74 -10.28 44.93
C VAL A 159 -18.91 -9.07 44.00
N ALA A 160 -17.86 -8.24 43.88
CA ALA A 160 -17.89 -7.02 43.08
C ALA A 160 -18.17 -7.31 41.58
N ALA A 161 -19.42 -7.11 41.16
CA ALA A 161 -19.87 -7.31 39.78
C ALA A 161 -19.24 -6.32 38.78
N ILE A 162 -18.59 -5.26 39.26
CA ILE A 162 -17.96 -4.22 38.46
C ILE A 162 -16.54 -4.00 39.00
N THR A 163 -15.55 -4.04 38.11
CA THR A 163 -14.16 -3.72 38.45
C THR A 163 -13.62 -2.63 37.54
N LEU A 164 -13.10 -1.57 38.15
CA LEU A 164 -12.45 -0.46 37.48
C LEU A 164 -10.98 -0.39 37.91
N ILE A 165 -10.09 -0.16 36.94
CA ILE A 165 -8.68 0.09 37.18
C ILE A 165 -8.46 1.60 37.05
N CYS A 166 -7.75 2.21 38.01
CA CYS A 166 -7.41 3.62 38.02
C CYS A 166 -5.89 3.79 37.85
N LYS A 167 -5.50 4.61 36.87
CA LYS A 167 -4.11 4.98 36.58
C LYS A 167 -4.01 6.50 36.41
N GLU A 168 -2.96 7.09 36.95
CA GLU A 168 -2.64 8.50 36.73
C GLU A 168 -1.76 8.72 35.50
N TYR A 169 -2.12 9.73 34.69
CA TYR A 169 -1.38 10.11 33.48
C TYR A 169 -0.96 11.59 33.57
N PRO A 170 0.33 11.91 33.38
CA PRO A 170 0.78 13.29 33.30
C PRO A 170 0.38 13.90 31.94
N SER A 171 -0.33 15.03 31.96
CA SER A 171 -0.67 15.79 30.75
C SER A 171 0.60 16.34 30.10
N LYS A 172 0.97 15.79 28.93
CA LYS A 172 2.09 16.29 28.10
C LYS A 172 1.73 17.51 27.23
N GLU A 173 0.45 17.91 27.19
CA GLU A 173 -0.06 18.93 26.25
C GLU A 173 -0.24 20.32 26.91
N SER A 174 -0.01 20.46 28.21
CA SER A 174 -0.23 21.69 28.99
C SER A 174 1.07 22.26 29.58
N LYS A 175 1.22 23.60 29.55
CA LYS A 175 2.40 24.33 30.08
C LYS A 175 2.62 24.18 31.60
N GLN A 176 1.61 23.69 32.32
CA GLN A 176 1.75 23.12 33.65
C GLN A 176 1.35 21.64 33.57
N PRO A 177 2.13 20.72 34.16
CA PRO A 177 1.77 19.31 34.20
C PRO A 177 0.66 19.11 35.25
N PHE A 178 -0.59 18.99 34.79
CA PHE A 178 -1.65 18.45 35.62
C PHE A 178 -1.72 16.93 35.44
N VAL A 179 -2.04 16.22 36.52
CA VAL A 179 -2.22 14.78 36.52
C VAL A 179 -3.69 14.46 36.29
N MET A 180 -3.99 13.52 35.40
CA MET A 180 -5.35 13.09 35.12
C MET A 180 -5.53 11.60 35.48
N LYS A 181 -6.38 11.31 36.46
CA LYS A 181 -6.85 9.94 36.72
C LYS A 181 -7.68 9.46 35.51
N ARG A 182 -7.31 8.31 34.97
CA ARG A 182 -8.01 7.57 33.91
C ARG A 182 -8.55 6.29 34.50
N PHE A 183 -9.81 6.01 34.23
CA PHE A 183 -10.43 4.74 34.54
C PHE A 183 -10.41 3.82 33.31
N THR A 184 -10.09 2.56 33.54
CA THR A 184 -10.22 1.43 32.62
C THR A 184 -11.05 0.35 33.32
N PHE A 185 -11.41 -0.71 32.62
CA PHE A 185 -12.07 -1.87 33.24
C PHE A 185 -11.25 -3.12 33.02
N SER A 186 -11.61 -4.18 33.72
CA SER A 186 -10.97 -5.48 33.56
C SER A 186 -11.93 -6.55 33.07
N LEU A 187 -11.31 -7.60 32.52
CA LEU A 187 -11.94 -8.87 32.20
C LEU A 187 -11.18 -9.99 32.92
N SER A 188 -11.86 -11.10 33.20
CA SER A 188 -11.23 -12.30 33.74
C SER A 188 -10.19 -12.87 32.78
N LYS A 189 -9.12 -13.46 33.33
CA LYS A 189 -8.05 -14.09 32.53
C LYS A 189 -8.59 -15.05 31.48
N ASP A 190 -9.58 -15.85 31.83
CA ASP A 190 -10.02 -16.99 31.02
C ASP A 190 -10.91 -16.53 29.85
N LEU A 191 -11.85 -15.60 30.08
CA LEU A 191 -12.57 -14.91 29.00
C LEU A 191 -11.63 -14.10 28.10
N CYS A 192 -10.57 -13.51 28.66
CA CYS A 192 -9.56 -12.85 27.83
C CYS A 192 -8.78 -13.83 26.95
N TRP A 193 -8.48 -15.05 27.41
CA TRP A 193 -7.86 -16.07 26.57
C TRP A 193 -8.80 -16.58 25.47
N GLU A 194 -10.09 -16.77 25.77
CA GLU A 194 -11.11 -17.09 24.77
C GLU A 194 -11.19 -16.01 23.68
N LEU A 195 -11.39 -14.74 24.08
CA LEU A 195 -11.46 -13.63 23.13
C LEU A 195 -10.16 -13.45 22.36
N ARG A 196 -8.99 -13.65 22.99
CA ARG A 196 -7.69 -13.59 22.32
C ARG A 196 -7.47 -14.74 21.32
N ARG A 197 -7.94 -15.96 21.63
CA ARG A 197 -7.96 -17.10 20.71
C ARG A 197 -8.83 -16.79 19.48
N THR A 198 -10.05 -16.32 19.71
CA THR A 198 -10.98 -15.91 18.64
C THR A 198 -10.41 -14.78 17.79
N ALA A 199 -9.74 -13.80 18.39
CA ALA A 199 -9.07 -12.72 17.65
C ALA A 199 -7.97 -13.27 16.74
N LEU A 200 -7.16 -14.19 17.24
CA LEU A 200 -6.08 -14.83 16.48
C LEU A 200 -6.62 -15.66 15.32
N GLN A 201 -7.67 -16.46 15.52
CA GLN A 201 -8.34 -17.20 14.46
C GLN A 201 -8.82 -16.27 13.31
N ILE A 202 -9.34 -15.07 13.64
CA ILE A 202 -9.78 -14.07 12.65
C ILE A 202 -8.61 -13.24 12.08
N PHE A 203 -7.41 -13.27 12.67
CA PHE A 203 -6.23 -12.63 12.08
C PHE A 203 -5.47 -13.54 11.11
N LEU A 204 -5.71 -14.85 11.16
CA LEU A 204 -5.00 -15.84 10.34
C LEU A 204 -5.78 -16.25 9.08
N GLU A 205 -7.11 -16.18 9.09
CA GLU A 205 -8.09 -16.33 7.97
C GLU A 205 -7.95 -17.53 6.99
N SER A 206 -6.89 -18.34 7.03
CA SER A 206 -6.72 -19.58 6.24
C SER A 206 -7.27 -20.82 6.96
N PRO A 207 -7.94 -21.74 6.24
CA PRO A 207 -8.45 -22.99 6.82
C PRO A 207 -7.33 -23.94 7.27
N GLU A 208 -6.16 -23.92 6.63
CA GLU A 208 -5.00 -24.71 7.08
C GLU A 208 -4.53 -24.28 8.48
N ILE A 209 -4.58 -22.96 8.77
CA ILE A 209 -4.09 -22.40 10.03
C ILE A 209 -5.08 -22.61 11.19
N ARG A 210 -6.34 -22.97 10.92
CA ARG A 210 -7.31 -23.30 11.99
C ARG A 210 -6.84 -24.51 12.80
N GLY A 211 -6.45 -25.61 12.14
CA GLY A 211 -5.93 -26.81 12.81
C GLY A 211 -4.61 -26.55 13.54
N VAL A 212 -3.75 -25.69 12.99
CA VAL A 212 -2.55 -25.17 13.66
C VAL A 212 -2.89 -24.43 14.96
N THR A 213 -3.91 -23.58 14.94
CA THR A 213 -4.29 -22.76 16.10
C THR A 213 -4.76 -23.64 17.25
N GLU A 214 -5.55 -24.67 16.94
CA GLU A 214 -6.09 -25.64 17.88
C GLU A 214 -5.00 -26.61 18.40
N GLN A 215 -4.10 -27.11 17.55
CA GLN A 215 -3.08 -28.09 17.98
C GLN A 215 -1.81 -27.49 18.60
N LEU A 216 -1.42 -26.27 18.22
CA LEU A 216 -0.07 -25.74 18.47
C LEU A 216 -0.07 -24.48 19.35
N ILE A 217 -1.12 -23.67 19.29
CA ILE A 217 -1.19 -22.40 20.03
C ILE A 217 -1.98 -22.58 21.34
N GLU A 218 -2.98 -23.46 21.36
CA GLU A 218 -3.72 -23.82 22.58
C GLU A 218 -2.82 -24.33 23.72
N PRO A 219 -1.87 -25.27 23.53
CA PRO A 219 -0.98 -25.71 24.61
C PRO A 219 -0.04 -24.62 25.15
N LEU A 220 0.34 -23.63 24.32
CA LEU A 220 1.16 -22.50 24.73
C LEU A 220 0.35 -21.46 25.53
N ILE A 221 -0.93 -21.29 25.19
CA ILE A 221 -1.90 -20.51 25.97
C ILE A 221 -2.17 -21.19 27.34
N GLU A 222 -2.40 -22.51 27.33
CA GLU A 222 -2.71 -23.31 28.54
C GLU A 222 -1.57 -23.37 29.56
N LYS A 223 -0.31 -23.36 29.10
CA LYS A 223 0.89 -23.27 29.96
C LYS A 223 0.98 -21.98 30.77
N LYS A 224 0.11 -20.99 30.53
CA LYS A 224 0.04 -19.70 31.27
C LYS A 224 1.32 -18.86 31.17
N GLU A 225 2.15 -19.11 30.16
CA GLU A 225 3.35 -18.34 29.87
C GLU A 225 2.97 -16.89 29.53
N LYS A 226 3.54 -15.93 30.26
CA LYS A 226 3.09 -14.52 30.24
C LYS A 226 3.49 -13.77 28.96
N LYS A 227 4.39 -14.33 28.16
CA LYS A 227 4.92 -13.78 26.91
C LYS A 227 5.23 -14.89 25.90
N VAL A 228 4.18 -15.52 25.36
CA VAL A 228 4.35 -16.37 24.17
C VAL A 228 4.71 -15.45 22.98
N ASN A 229 5.96 -15.50 22.53
CA ASN A 229 6.36 -14.93 21.25
C ASN A 229 5.74 -15.79 20.15
N ILE A 230 4.70 -15.26 19.49
CA ILE A 230 3.92 -16.05 18.53
C ILE A 230 4.70 -16.35 17.26
N LEU A 231 5.60 -15.44 16.86
CA LEU A 231 6.52 -15.68 15.76
C LEU A 231 7.45 -16.86 16.08
N ILE A 232 8.09 -16.88 17.25
CA ILE A 232 8.93 -18.02 17.66
C ILE A 232 8.11 -19.31 17.74
N ALA A 233 6.86 -19.26 18.21
CA ALA A 233 5.98 -20.43 18.26
C ALA A 233 5.65 -21.00 16.87
N LEU A 234 5.39 -20.14 15.88
CA LEU A 234 5.15 -20.55 14.49
C LEU A 234 6.43 -21.08 13.82
N LEU A 235 7.58 -20.45 14.06
CA LEU A 235 8.87 -20.87 13.53
C LEU A 235 9.34 -22.22 14.12
N LYS A 236 9.18 -22.43 15.44
CA LYS A 236 9.40 -23.75 16.10
C LYS A 236 8.48 -24.87 15.58
N LYS A 237 7.56 -24.56 14.66
CA LYS A 237 6.64 -25.49 13.99
C LYS A 237 6.72 -25.47 12.45
N ASN A 238 7.73 -24.80 11.89
CA ASN A 238 8.00 -24.70 10.45
C ASN A 238 6.83 -24.10 9.62
N LEU A 239 6.05 -23.20 10.23
CA LEU A 239 4.90 -22.53 9.58
C LEU A 239 5.37 -21.28 8.83
N ILE A 240 6.24 -21.52 7.84
CA ILE A 240 7.05 -20.47 7.20
C ILE A 240 6.21 -19.59 6.26
N ARG A 241 5.31 -20.21 5.47
CA ARG A 241 4.37 -19.50 4.59
C ARG A 241 3.50 -18.54 5.40
N GLU A 242 2.97 -19.04 6.52
CA GLU A 242 2.06 -18.32 7.41
C GLU A 242 2.78 -17.12 8.05
N VAL A 243 4.05 -17.27 8.44
CA VAL A 243 4.87 -16.16 8.93
C VAL A 243 5.18 -15.14 7.83
N ASN A 244 5.46 -15.57 6.59
CA ASN A 244 5.65 -14.64 5.47
C ASN A 244 4.39 -13.80 5.21
N GLU A 245 3.23 -14.45 5.01
CA GLU A 245 1.94 -13.77 4.77
C GLU A 245 1.56 -12.79 5.91
N LEU A 246 1.91 -13.15 7.15
CA LEU A 246 1.76 -12.30 8.32
C LEU A 246 2.68 -11.07 8.29
N TYR A 247 3.99 -11.25 8.09
CA TYR A 247 4.98 -10.17 8.19
C TYR A 247 5.09 -9.31 6.92
N ASP A 248 4.60 -9.79 5.78
CA ASP A 248 4.34 -8.96 4.59
C ASP A 248 3.36 -7.80 4.87
N SER A 249 2.50 -7.97 5.87
CA SER A 249 1.56 -6.96 6.35
C SER A 249 2.00 -6.41 7.71
N SER A 250 2.71 -5.28 7.70
CA SER A 250 3.12 -4.56 8.92
C SER A 250 1.96 -4.27 9.89
N HIS A 251 0.74 -4.10 9.38
CA HIS A 251 -0.49 -3.95 10.16
C HIS A 251 -1.05 -5.24 10.74
N SER A 252 -0.86 -6.40 10.08
CA SER A 252 -1.16 -7.68 10.73
C SER A 252 -0.32 -7.83 12.00
N MET A 253 0.94 -7.36 11.96
CA MET A 253 1.82 -7.33 13.12
C MET A 253 1.46 -6.28 14.17
N VAL A 254 1.02 -5.08 13.76
CA VAL A 254 0.45 -4.08 14.71
C VAL A 254 -0.82 -4.62 15.37
N LYS A 255 -1.72 -5.28 14.63
CA LYS A 255 -2.92 -5.93 15.18
C LYS A 255 -2.61 -7.03 16.18
N LEU A 256 -1.64 -7.91 15.88
CA LEU A 256 -1.21 -8.94 16.82
C LEU A 256 -0.54 -8.33 18.06
N ALA A 257 0.22 -7.23 17.91
CA ALA A 257 0.78 -6.48 19.05
C ALA A 257 -0.30 -5.78 19.91
N ASP A 258 -1.30 -5.14 19.29
CA ASP A 258 -2.47 -4.58 19.98
C ASP A 258 -3.26 -5.69 20.71
N ALA A 259 -3.33 -6.88 20.12
CA ALA A 259 -3.88 -8.11 20.71
C ALA A 259 -2.97 -8.76 21.78
N GLY A 260 -1.87 -8.12 22.18
CA GLY A 260 -0.97 -8.56 23.25
C GLY A 260 -0.08 -9.75 22.89
N PHE A 261 0.03 -10.13 21.61
CA PHE A 261 1.06 -11.06 21.15
C PHE A 261 2.40 -10.33 20.97
N GLU A 262 3.49 -10.97 21.36
CA GLU A 262 4.81 -10.45 21.04
C GLU A 262 5.13 -10.79 19.57
N THR A 263 5.27 -9.75 18.76
CA THR A 263 5.56 -9.80 17.32
C THR A 263 6.92 -9.20 16.97
N ASP A 264 7.64 -8.67 17.95
CA ASP A 264 8.97 -8.11 17.75
C ASP A 264 9.99 -9.27 17.65
N PRO A 265 10.61 -9.51 16.47
CA PRO A 265 11.51 -10.66 16.28
C PRO A 265 12.78 -10.55 17.13
N THR A 266 13.07 -9.36 17.67
CA THR A 266 14.19 -9.10 18.58
C THR A 266 13.98 -9.66 19.98
N VAL A 267 12.74 -9.99 20.37
CA VAL A 267 12.43 -10.43 21.75
C VAL A 267 12.64 -11.94 21.87
N PRO A 268 13.60 -12.38 22.71
CA PRO A 268 13.91 -13.79 22.85
C PRO A 268 12.84 -14.57 23.61
N ASP A 269 12.87 -15.90 23.43
CA ASP A 269 12.07 -16.85 24.20
C ASP A 269 12.69 -17.20 25.56
N ALA A 270 12.12 -18.19 26.25
CA ALA A 270 12.60 -18.68 27.54
C ALA A 270 13.97 -19.39 27.47
N ASP A 271 14.33 -19.92 26.30
CA ASP A 271 15.64 -20.53 26.03
C ASP A 271 16.71 -19.43 25.74
N GLY A 272 16.26 -18.19 25.54
CA GLY A 272 17.09 -17.02 25.32
C GLY A 272 17.37 -16.72 23.85
N PHE A 273 16.75 -17.42 22.90
CA PHE A 273 16.96 -17.25 21.46
C PHE A 273 15.92 -16.32 20.83
N SER A 274 16.34 -15.46 19.91
CA SER A 274 15.41 -14.59 19.16
C SER A 274 14.69 -15.33 18.03
N ALA A 275 13.77 -14.65 17.33
CA ALA A 275 13.15 -15.22 16.14
C ALA A 275 14.14 -15.45 14.99
N PHE A 276 15.27 -14.72 14.96
CA PHE A 276 16.29 -14.91 13.92
C PHE A 276 16.95 -16.29 14.01
N TYR A 277 17.28 -16.78 15.21
CA TYR A 277 17.78 -18.13 15.43
C TYR A 277 16.90 -19.20 14.77
N TYR A 278 15.58 -19.11 14.93
CA TYR A 278 14.63 -20.07 14.36
C TYR A 278 14.35 -19.84 12.86
N ALA A 279 14.35 -18.60 12.38
CA ALA A 279 14.16 -18.28 10.97
C ALA A 279 15.36 -18.73 10.11
N LEU A 280 16.59 -18.59 10.62
CA LEU A 280 17.80 -19.03 9.91
C LEU A 280 17.80 -20.54 9.62
N GLN A 281 17.21 -21.35 10.52
CA GLN A 281 17.06 -22.80 10.40
C GLN A 281 16.02 -23.25 9.35
N SER A 282 15.12 -22.34 8.94
CA SER A 282 14.12 -22.63 7.93
C SER A 282 14.74 -22.72 6.54
N ASP A 283 14.03 -23.39 5.63
CA ASP A 283 14.47 -23.57 4.25
C ASP A 283 14.11 -22.39 3.34
N ASP A 284 13.37 -21.40 3.85
CA ASP A 284 13.13 -20.11 3.18
C ASP A 284 14.17 -19.08 3.61
N ASN A 285 15.06 -18.72 2.67
CA ASN A 285 16.10 -17.73 2.92
C ASN A 285 15.53 -16.29 2.99
N ASN A 286 14.36 -15.99 2.41
CA ASN A 286 13.79 -14.65 2.37
C ASN A 286 13.08 -14.25 3.67
N LEU A 287 12.46 -15.21 4.36
CA LEU A 287 11.82 -15.02 5.68
C LEU A 287 12.71 -14.22 6.62
N VAL A 288 13.99 -14.60 6.73
CA VAL A 288 14.99 -13.98 7.61
C VAL A 288 15.12 -12.47 7.31
N TYR A 289 15.14 -12.09 6.03
CA TYR A 289 15.21 -10.70 5.59
C TYR A 289 13.89 -9.95 5.79
N ILE A 290 12.72 -10.61 5.67
CA ILE A 290 11.41 -10.02 5.97
C ILE A 290 11.34 -9.62 7.46
N LEU A 291 11.67 -10.54 8.36
CA LEU A 291 11.74 -10.30 9.81
C LEU A 291 12.75 -9.21 10.16
N TYR A 292 13.93 -9.23 9.52
CA TYR A 292 14.97 -8.22 9.73
C TYR A 292 14.52 -6.82 9.28
N ARG A 293 13.88 -6.70 8.10
CA ARG A 293 13.34 -5.42 7.59
C ARG A 293 12.25 -4.86 8.52
N TYR A 294 11.40 -5.72 9.09
CA TYR A 294 10.40 -5.33 10.09
C TYR A 294 11.07 -4.76 11.35
N ALA A 295 12.07 -5.45 11.90
CA ALA A 295 12.80 -5.04 13.10
C ALA A 295 13.60 -3.73 12.90
N ALA A 296 14.35 -3.62 11.80
CA ALA A 296 15.16 -2.45 11.47
C ALA A 296 14.31 -1.17 11.44
N ASN A 297 13.12 -1.26 10.84
CA ASN A 297 12.11 -0.19 10.76
C ASN A 297 11.36 0.04 12.09
N SER A 298 11.98 -0.27 13.24
CA SER A 298 11.41 -0.15 14.58
C SER A 298 10.05 -0.86 14.74
N CYS A 299 9.85 -1.99 14.04
CA CYS A 299 8.57 -2.72 14.03
C CYS A 299 7.39 -1.83 13.60
N PHE A 300 7.67 -0.87 12.70
CA PHE A 300 6.77 0.18 12.20
C PHE A 300 6.13 1.07 13.29
N LYS A 301 6.76 1.17 14.48
CA LYS A 301 6.33 2.04 15.59
C LYS A 301 6.52 3.54 15.27
N PHE A 302 7.22 3.89 14.19
CA PHE A 302 7.56 5.25 13.75
C PHE A 302 7.43 5.42 12.22
N GLU A 303 7.43 6.67 11.71
CA GLU A 303 7.39 6.98 10.27
C GLU A 303 8.73 6.76 9.56
N ASN A 304 9.85 6.93 10.27
CA ASN A 304 11.19 6.72 9.73
C ASN A 304 11.47 5.24 9.48
N THR A 305 12.25 4.96 8.44
CA THR A 305 12.66 3.63 7.98
C THR A 305 14.15 3.63 7.66
N PHE A 306 14.72 2.52 7.19
CA PHE A 306 16.10 2.53 6.68
C PHE A 306 16.29 3.43 5.42
N ARG A 307 15.19 3.78 4.72
CA ARG A 307 15.15 4.67 3.54
C ARG A 307 15.09 6.17 3.90
N ASP A 308 14.41 6.50 5.01
CA ASP A 308 14.59 7.78 5.71
C ASP A 308 15.10 7.60 7.14
N PRO A 309 16.41 7.33 7.31
CA PRO A 309 16.98 6.92 8.58
C PRO A 309 17.19 8.10 9.53
N ASN A 310 16.59 7.99 10.70
CA ASN A 310 16.86 8.86 11.85
C ASN A 310 17.82 8.16 12.85
N PRO A 311 18.27 8.82 13.93
CA PRO A 311 19.15 8.21 14.94
C PRO A 311 18.57 6.96 15.62
N LEU A 312 17.25 6.82 15.74
CA LEU A 312 16.60 5.64 16.32
C LEU A 312 16.76 4.42 15.40
N ILE A 313 16.51 4.57 14.10
CA ILE A 313 16.72 3.52 13.09
C ILE A 313 18.19 3.06 13.10
N ILE A 314 19.12 4.00 13.15
CA ILE A 314 20.57 3.69 13.23
C ILE A 314 20.91 2.93 14.53
N SER A 315 20.23 3.20 15.65
CA SER A 315 20.39 2.44 16.88
C SER A 315 19.89 1.00 16.77
N ASN A 316 18.88 0.73 15.94
CA ASN A 316 18.32 -0.62 15.79
C ASN A 316 19.28 -1.57 15.08
N PHE A 317 20.04 -1.12 14.08
CA PHE A 317 21.07 -1.96 13.43
C PHE A 317 22.17 -2.41 14.42
N SER A 318 22.42 -1.63 15.47
CA SER A 318 23.38 -1.98 16.51
C SER A 318 22.82 -3.10 17.40
N LYS A 319 21.57 -2.96 17.86
CA LYS A 319 20.82 -4.02 18.59
C LYS A 319 20.67 -5.29 17.75
N LEU A 320 20.37 -5.16 16.46
CA LEU A 320 20.22 -6.30 15.56
C LEU A 320 21.53 -7.07 15.40
N LYS A 321 22.67 -6.37 15.35
CA LYS A 321 23.97 -7.04 15.45
C LYS A 321 24.12 -7.77 16.80
N GLU A 322 23.90 -7.08 17.92
CA GLU A 322 24.00 -7.67 19.27
C GLU A 322 23.13 -8.94 19.44
N ILE A 323 21.96 -8.97 18.80
CA ILE A 323 21.04 -10.13 18.80
C ILE A 323 21.57 -11.28 17.95
N LEU A 324 22.01 -11.02 16.72
CA LEU A 324 22.54 -12.05 15.81
C LEU A 324 23.85 -12.64 16.34
N ASP A 325 24.77 -11.80 16.80
CA ASP A 325 26.01 -12.20 17.47
C ASP A 325 25.69 -13.03 18.74
N GLY A 326 24.65 -12.63 19.49
CA GLY A 326 24.20 -13.31 20.70
C GLY A 326 23.53 -14.67 20.47
N ASP A 327 22.70 -14.81 19.44
CA ASP A 327 22.07 -16.08 19.06
C ASP A 327 23.11 -17.07 18.48
N CYS A 328 24.07 -16.57 17.70
CA CYS A 328 25.21 -17.35 17.19
C CYS A 328 26.11 -17.85 18.34
N ALA A 329 26.46 -16.99 19.29
CA ALA A 329 27.27 -17.37 20.45
C ALA A 329 26.54 -18.39 21.36
N LYS A 330 25.25 -18.20 21.66
CA LYS A 330 24.46 -19.14 22.50
C LYS A 330 24.28 -20.51 21.86
N SER A 331 24.19 -20.58 20.53
CA SER A 331 24.04 -21.85 19.80
C SER A 331 25.35 -22.60 19.62
N ASN A 332 26.47 -22.03 20.08
CA ASN A 332 27.85 -22.43 19.77
C ASN A 332 28.09 -22.51 18.26
N ASN A 333 27.94 -21.38 17.56
CA ASN A 333 28.06 -21.26 16.10
C ASN A 333 27.17 -22.25 15.32
N PHE A 334 26.02 -22.61 15.91
CA PHE A 334 25.04 -23.56 15.38
C PHE A 334 25.49 -25.03 15.25
N GLU A 335 26.63 -25.43 15.86
CA GLU A 335 27.19 -26.82 15.80
C GLU A 335 26.18 -27.95 16.05
N LYS A 336 25.14 -27.69 16.87
CA LYS A 336 24.12 -28.67 17.24
C LYS A 336 23.11 -28.98 16.13
N LEU A 337 23.22 -28.36 14.96
CA LEU A 337 22.31 -28.53 13.82
C LEU A 337 22.75 -29.59 12.79
N GLY A 338 23.95 -30.18 12.95
CA GLY A 338 24.46 -31.21 12.04
C GLY A 338 24.55 -30.70 10.61
N ASP A 339 23.94 -31.43 9.66
CA ASP A 339 23.98 -31.13 8.22
C ASP A 339 23.50 -29.70 7.85
N LYS A 340 22.73 -29.02 8.71
CA LYS A 340 22.31 -27.62 8.51
C LYS A 340 23.29 -26.57 9.06
N GLU A 341 24.32 -26.93 9.84
CA GLU A 341 25.24 -25.98 10.51
C GLU A 341 25.83 -24.96 9.52
N GLU A 342 26.55 -25.42 8.50
CA GLU A 342 27.22 -24.56 7.50
C GLU A 342 26.22 -23.65 6.78
N GLN A 343 25.02 -24.16 6.44
CA GLN A 343 23.97 -23.38 5.78
C GLN A 343 23.42 -22.29 6.70
N VAL A 344 23.22 -22.59 7.99
CA VAL A 344 22.69 -21.64 8.98
C VAL A 344 23.73 -20.59 9.37
N ARG A 345 25.00 -21.00 9.55
CA ARG A 345 26.12 -20.09 9.78
C ARG A 345 26.30 -19.11 8.61
N LEU A 346 26.29 -19.62 7.37
CA LEU A 346 26.34 -18.82 6.16
C LEU A 346 25.22 -17.77 6.07
N LYS A 347 23.95 -18.16 6.33
CA LYS A 347 22.82 -17.20 6.38
C LYS A 347 23.00 -16.14 7.47
N CYS A 348 23.62 -16.50 8.61
CA CYS A 348 23.90 -15.56 9.69
C CYS A 348 24.99 -14.54 9.30
N GLU A 349 26.08 -15.00 8.69
CA GLU A 349 27.17 -14.15 8.16
C GLU A 349 26.63 -13.18 7.10
N ASP A 350 25.82 -13.67 6.16
CA ASP A 350 25.15 -12.87 5.12
C ASP A 350 24.24 -11.79 5.73
N LEU A 351 23.45 -12.13 6.76
CA LEU A 351 22.57 -11.16 7.43
C LEU A 351 23.38 -10.13 8.23
N GLN A 352 24.44 -10.55 8.93
CA GLN A 352 25.37 -9.63 9.61
C GLN A 352 26.03 -8.67 8.61
N LYS A 353 26.42 -9.15 7.43
CA LYS A 353 27.02 -8.33 6.37
C LYS A 353 26.02 -7.34 5.77
N PHE A 354 24.76 -7.76 5.59
CA PHE A 354 23.67 -6.87 5.17
C PHE A 354 23.33 -5.80 6.22
N ASN A 355 23.41 -6.14 7.51
CA ASN A 355 23.25 -5.18 8.60
C ASN A 355 24.44 -4.19 8.67
N GLU A 356 25.66 -4.60 8.35
CA GLU A 356 26.81 -3.70 8.21
C GLU A 356 26.62 -2.72 7.02
N PHE A 357 26.18 -3.22 5.86
CA PHE A 357 25.82 -2.40 4.69
C PHE A 357 24.78 -1.34 5.06
N LEU A 358 23.65 -1.75 5.67
CA LEU A 358 22.59 -0.84 6.07
C LEU A 358 23.05 0.18 7.13
N THR A 359 23.84 -0.27 8.11
CA THR A 359 24.46 0.62 9.10
C THR A 359 25.30 1.71 8.43
N ARG A 360 26.11 1.36 7.43
CA ARG A 360 27.00 2.30 6.73
C ARG A 360 26.24 3.25 5.80
N VAL A 361 25.27 2.77 5.03
CA VAL A 361 24.50 3.64 4.14
C VAL A 361 23.60 4.59 4.95
N SER A 362 22.86 4.09 5.95
CA SER A 362 21.95 4.91 6.75
C SER A 362 22.67 5.94 7.64
N ARG A 363 23.87 5.64 8.17
CA ARG A 363 24.69 6.64 8.89
C ARG A 363 25.10 7.80 7.98
N GLY A 364 25.74 7.50 6.84
CA GLY A 364 26.16 8.55 5.90
C GLY A 364 24.99 9.35 5.33
N LEU A 365 23.84 8.72 5.03
CA LEU A 365 22.62 9.42 4.64
C LEU A 365 22.16 10.42 5.71
N ASN A 366 22.09 10.01 6.98
CA ASN A 366 21.72 10.88 8.10
C ASN A 366 22.75 12.01 8.31
N ASP A 367 24.04 11.73 8.17
CA ASP A 367 25.11 12.71 8.39
C ASP A 367 25.22 13.74 7.24
N ILE A 368 25.00 13.32 5.99
CA ILE A 368 24.84 14.23 4.86
C ILE A 368 23.54 15.03 5.00
N ARG A 369 22.40 14.39 5.35
CA ARG A 369 21.09 15.06 5.48
C ARG A 369 21.08 16.15 6.57
N LYS A 370 21.91 16.06 7.63
CA LYS A 370 22.10 17.10 8.65
C LYS A 370 22.78 18.38 8.16
N GLN A 371 23.51 18.34 7.05
CA GLN A 371 24.24 19.52 6.56
C GLN A 371 23.26 20.66 6.18
N PRO A 372 23.52 21.92 6.55
CA PRO A 372 22.61 23.02 6.25
C PRO A 372 22.54 23.31 4.74
N GLU A 373 21.36 23.70 4.26
CA GLU A 373 21.11 24.13 2.88
C GLU A 373 20.77 25.63 2.88
N SER A 374 21.77 26.50 2.67
CA SER A 374 21.55 27.95 2.54
C SER A 374 21.39 28.38 1.08
N SER A 375 21.91 27.60 0.13
CA SER A 375 21.81 27.87 -1.31
C SER A 375 21.38 26.65 -2.14
N SER A 376 20.86 26.90 -3.35
CA SER A 376 20.54 25.84 -4.32
C SER A 376 21.78 25.08 -4.81
N MET A 377 22.97 25.67 -4.69
CA MET A 377 24.24 24.98 -4.97
C MET A 377 24.56 23.96 -3.88
N GLU A 378 24.48 24.34 -2.60
CA GLU A 378 24.67 23.40 -1.48
C GLU A 378 23.66 22.24 -1.56
N LYS A 379 22.39 22.54 -1.87
CA LYS A 379 21.39 21.49 -2.09
C LYS A 379 21.81 20.52 -3.21
N ALA A 380 22.30 21.02 -4.34
CA ALA A 380 22.74 20.16 -5.45
C ALA A 380 23.99 19.32 -5.13
N VAL A 381 24.95 19.88 -4.38
CA VAL A 381 26.10 19.13 -3.86
C VAL A 381 25.63 18.04 -2.90
N LYS A 382 24.79 18.39 -1.92
CA LYS A 382 24.23 17.47 -0.93
C LYS A 382 23.45 16.30 -1.55
N GLN A 383 22.64 16.53 -2.58
CA GLN A 383 21.95 15.44 -3.29
C GLN A 383 22.91 14.58 -4.16
N LYS A 384 23.97 15.17 -4.72
CA LYS A 384 25.03 14.41 -5.41
C LYS A 384 25.77 13.50 -4.42
N ASP A 385 26.12 14.02 -3.26
CA ASP A 385 26.87 13.29 -2.22
C ASP A 385 26.02 12.16 -1.61
N VAL A 386 24.71 12.36 -1.44
CA VAL A 386 23.75 11.31 -1.08
C VAL A 386 23.79 10.13 -2.08
N ILE A 387 23.69 10.41 -3.37
CA ILE A 387 23.70 9.37 -4.41
C ILE A 387 25.05 8.66 -4.49
N LEU A 388 26.16 9.41 -4.44
CA LEU A 388 27.50 8.82 -4.39
C LEU A 388 27.68 7.91 -3.17
N HIS A 389 27.24 8.33 -1.98
CA HIS A 389 27.37 7.51 -0.76
C HIS A 389 26.61 6.18 -0.83
N ILE A 390 25.41 6.17 -1.44
CA ILE A 390 24.64 4.94 -1.67
C ILE A 390 25.40 4.00 -2.60
N LEU A 391 25.83 4.50 -3.77
CA LEU A 391 26.46 3.70 -4.82
C LEU A 391 27.88 3.24 -4.45
N ASP A 392 28.63 4.05 -3.68
CA ASP A 392 29.94 3.66 -3.13
C ASP A 392 29.81 2.62 -2.02
N THR A 393 28.75 2.71 -1.20
CA THR A 393 28.47 1.69 -0.18
C THR A 393 28.01 0.39 -0.83
N TYR A 394 27.28 0.43 -1.94
CA TYR A 394 26.99 -0.77 -2.75
C TYR A 394 28.28 -1.40 -3.33
N ASN A 395 29.12 -0.61 -3.99
CA ASN A 395 30.38 -1.10 -4.57
C ASN A 395 31.32 -1.74 -3.52
N ALA A 396 31.36 -1.20 -2.30
CA ALA A 396 32.14 -1.74 -1.19
C ALA A 396 31.57 -3.03 -0.57
N PHE A 397 30.34 -3.42 -0.94
CA PHE A 397 29.61 -4.61 -0.43
C PHE A 397 29.19 -5.56 -1.55
N PHE A 398 29.66 -5.33 -2.78
CA PHE A 398 29.25 -6.07 -3.98
C PHE A 398 29.66 -7.55 -3.97
N LEU A 399 30.76 -7.91 -3.28
CA LEU A 399 31.19 -9.30 -3.06
C LEU A 399 31.26 -9.62 -1.55
N VAL A 400 31.04 -10.90 -1.21
CA VAL A 400 31.17 -11.48 0.14
C VAL A 400 32.19 -12.61 0.09
N GLY A 401 33.11 -12.67 1.05
CA GLY A 401 34.17 -13.70 1.09
C GLY A 401 35.25 -13.53 0.01
N GLN A 402 36.11 -14.54 -0.13
CA GLN A 402 37.23 -14.60 -1.10
C GLN A 402 37.48 -16.01 -1.67
N SER A 403 36.57 -16.96 -1.44
CA SER A 403 36.75 -18.38 -1.77
C SER A 403 35.84 -18.85 -2.90
N GLY A 404 36.40 -19.58 -3.87
CA GLY A 404 35.70 -20.08 -5.06
C GLY A 404 35.70 -19.09 -6.23
N SER A 405 35.07 -19.47 -7.33
CA SER A 405 34.76 -18.56 -8.45
C SER A 405 33.65 -17.58 -8.08
N GLU A 406 33.56 -16.44 -8.78
CA GLU A 406 32.49 -15.45 -8.53
C GLU A 406 31.08 -16.02 -8.79
N VAL A 407 30.94 -17.05 -9.64
CA VAL A 407 29.65 -17.73 -9.92
C VAL A 407 29.26 -18.68 -8.79
N GLU A 408 30.20 -19.46 -8.26
CA GLU A 408 29.98 -20.29 -7.06
C GLU A 408 29.66 -19.40 -5.85
N ASN A 409 30.36 -18.27 -5.72
CA ASN A 409 30.11 -17.28 -4.69
C ASN A 409 28.71 -16.64 -4.82
N TYR A 410 28.31 -16.23 -6.03
CA TYR A 410 26.96 -15.72 -6.29
C TYR A 410 25.89 -16.76 -5.96
N THR A 411 26.12 -18.02 -6.30
CA THR A 411 25.18 -19.13 -6.01
C THR A 411 25.09 -19.39 -4.50
N ARG A 412 26.23 -19.40 -3.79
CA ARG A 412 26.32 -19.60 -2.33
C ARG A 412 25.64 -18.47 -1.54
N HIS A 413 25.82 -17.22 -1.96
CA HIS A 413 25.35 -16.02 -1.27
C HIS A 413 24.13 -15.35 -1.97
N LYS A 414 23.37 -16.09 -2.81
CA LYS A 414 22.35 -15.48 -3.70
C LYS A 414 21.36 -14.59 -2.95
N THR A 415 20.82 -15.05 -1.83
CA THR A 415 19.79 -14.30 -1.10
C THR A 415 20.33 -13.01 -0.46
N TYR A 416 21.62 -12.96 -0.07
CA TYR A 416 22.28 -11.70 0.29
C TYR A 416 22.33 -10.75 -0.91
N TYR A 417 22.76 -11.22 -2.07
CA TYR A 417 22.86 -10.39 -3.28
C TYR A 417 21.49 -9.90 -3.76
N ASP A 418 20.47 -10.75 -3.78
CA ASP A 418 19.08 -10.39 -4.08
C ASP A 418 18.57 -9.26 -3.16
N ASN A 419 18.88 -9.34 -1.86
CA ASN A 419 18.47 -8.35 -0.87
C ASN A 419 19.29 -7.06 -0.93
N LEU A 420 20.60 -7.15 -1.16
CA LEU A 420 21.49 -6.01 -1.35
C LEU A 420 21.05 -5.19 -2.57
N ASP A 421 20.96 -5.84 -3.73
CA ASP A 421 20.72 -5.18 -5.01
C ASP A 421 19.33 -4.50 -5.03
N LEU A 422 18.29 -5.17 -4.51
CA LEU A 422 16.95 -4.58 -4.33
C LEU A 422 16.95 -3.40 -3.34
N THR A 423 17.70 -3.50 -2.24
CA THR A 423 17.78 -2.42 -1.24
C THR A 423 18.54 -1.21 -1.78
N VAL A 424 19.59 -1.44 -2.57
CA VAL A 424 20.35 -0.39 -3.25
C VAL A 424 19.51 0.26 -4.34
N ALA A 425 18.76 -0.52 -5.14
CA ALA A 425 17.82 0.01 -6.11
C ALA A 425 16.82 0.96 -5.43
N LEU A 426 16.16 0.53 -4.35
CA LEU A 426 15.23 1.35 -3.57
C LEU A 426 15.86 2.66 -3.06
N LEU A 427 17.05 2.58 -2.45
CA LEU A 427 17.76 3.76 -1.95
C LEU A 427 18.23 4.70 -3.07
N PHE A 428 18.71 4.16 -4.20
CA PHE A 428 19.09 4.93 -5.36
C PHE A 428 17.87 5.68 -5.93
N PHE A 429 16.78 4.96 -6.17
CA PHE A 429 15.53 5.49 -6.69
C PHE A 429 14.98 6.61 -5.80
N ASP A 430 14.85 6.38 -4.49
CA ASP A 430 14.41 7.38 -3.49
C ASP A 430 15.10 8.75 -3.61
N ASN A 431 16.35 8.79 -4.11
CA ASN A 431 17.19 9.99 -4.11
C ASN A 431 17.58 10.46 -5.54
N ILE A 432 17.44 9.65 -6.59
CA ILE A 432 17.84 10.05 -7.96
C ILE A 432 16.93 11.16 -8.52
N PHE A 433 15.64 11.12 -8.17
CA PHE A 433 14.71 12.22 -8.37
C PHE A 433 15.21 13.51 -7.71
N LEU A 434 15.63 13.44 -6.44
CA LEU A 434 16.08 14.60 -5.69
C LEU A 434 17.32 15.22 -6.36
N LEU A 435 18.26 14.40 -6.85
CA LEU A 435 19.40 14.84 -7.64
C LEU A 435 18.99 15.47 -8.98
N LYS A 436 18.18 14.78 -9.80
CA LYS A 436 17.62 15.31 -11.06
C LYS A 436 16.95 16.68 -10.87
N SER A 437 16.24 16.87 -9.74
CA SER A 437 15.45 18.08 -9.44
C SER A 437 16.28 19.34 -9.20
N VAL A 438 17.60 19.20 -9.00
CA VAL A 438 18.51 20.31 -8.70
C VAL A 438 19.77 20.33 -9.57
N LEU A 439 20.15 19.22 -10.21
CA LEU A 439 21.36 19.11 -11.03
C LEU A 439 21.07 18.45 -12.39
N LYS A 440 21.30 19.19 -13.48
CA LYS A 440 21.24 18.65 -14.85
C LYS A 440 22.27 17.54 -15.04
N SER A 441 21.88 16.49 -15.79
CA SER A 441 22.75 15.34 -16.07
C SER A 441 24.14 15.76 -16.57
N PRO A 442 25.22 15.09 -16.13
CA PRO A 442 26.57 15.34 -16.64
C PRO A 442 26.71 15.23 -18.15
N GLU A 443 26.06 14.20 -18.71
CA GLU A 443 26.10 13.77 -20.11
C GLU A 443 24.70 13.41 -20.59
N GLU A 444 24.52 13.11 -21.88
CA GLU A 444 23.23 12.66 -22.39
C GLU A 444 22.81 11.30 -21.77
N ARG A 445 21.62 11.30 -21.14
CA ARG A 445 20.93 10.13 -20.56
C ARG A 445 21.70 9.42 -19.44
N LEU A 446 22.67 10.06 -18.77
CA LEU A 446 23.48 9.38 -17.76
C LEU A 446 22.63 8.86 -16.58
N TYR A 447 21.68 9.66 -16.09
CA TYR A 447 20.72 9.21 -15.07
C TYR A 447 19.86 8.05 -15.61
N SER A 448 19.24 8.27 -16.78
CA SER A 448 18.36 7.29 -17.44
C SER A 448 19.02 5.92 -17.63
N LYS A 449 20.28 5.85 -18.11
CA LYS A 449 21.05 4.61 -18.31
C LYS A 449 21.22 3.79 -17.03
N LEU A 450 21.52 4.45 -15.90
CA LEU A 450 21.67 3.77 -14.61
C LEU A 450 20.31 3.34 -14.05
N GLU A 451 19.28 4.18 -14.18
CA GLU A 451 17.90 3.86 -13.83
C GLU A 451 17.39 2.61 -14.60
N SER A 452 17.62 2.51 -15.91
CA SER A 452 17.27 1.30 -16.67
C SER A 452 18.04 0.07 -16.17
N SER A 453 19.31 0.22 -15.82
CA SER A 453 20.20 -0.88 -15.43
C SER A 453 19.78 -1.49 -14.08
N PHE A 454 19.39 -0.67 -13.10
CA PHE A 454 18.80 -1.15 -11.84
C PHE A 454 17.50 -1.91 -12.07
N LEU A 455 16.62 -1.39 -12.93
CA LEU A 455 15.37 -2.06 -13.27
C LEU A 455 15.60 -3.39 -14.02
N LEU A 456 16.51 -3.40 -14.99
CA LEU A 456 16.79 -4.56 -15.82
C LEU A 456 17.42 -5.70 -15.01
N SER A 457 18.30 -5.38 -14.06
CA SER A 457 18.76 -6.34 -13.04
C SER A 457 17.60 -6.91 -12.22
N ALA A 458 16.71 -6.05 -11.68
CA ALA A 458 15.57 -6.49 -10.87
C ALA A 458 14.56 -7.37 -11.65
N VAL A 459 14.27 -7.04 -12.92
CA VAL A 459 13.36 -7.82 -13.77
C VAL A 459 14.01 -9.13 -14.24
N THR A 460 15.31 -9.14 -14.51
CA THR A 460 16.08 -10.37 -14.80
C THR A 460 16.02 -11.30 -13.60
N ASN A 461 16.36 -10.81 -12.41
CA ASN A 461 16.33 -11.60 -11.19
C ASN A 461 14.92 -12.14 -10.88
N LYS A 462 13.86 -11.33 -11.06
CA LYS A 462 12.47 -11.79 -10.89
C LYS A 462 12.12 -12.95 -11.83
N ASN A 463 12.37 -12.81 -13.13
CA ASN A 463 11.96 -13.82 -14.12
C ASN A 463 12.78 -15.12 -14.06
N PHE A 464 14.05 -15.06 -13.65
CA PHE A 464 14.92 -16.23 -13.52
C PHE A 464 15.12 -16.69 -12.06
N ASN A 465 14.30 -16.22 -11.12
CA ASN A 465 14.26 -16.78 -9.77
C ASN A 465 13.52 -18.12 -9.76
N PHE A 466 13.92 -19.01 -8.85
CA PHE A 466 13.36 -20.36 -8.71
C PHE A 466 12.01 -20.38 -7.95
N ASP A 467 11.08 -19.49 -8.33
CA ASP A 467 9.67 -19.67 -7.95
C ASP A 467 9.00 -20.72 -8.85
N ALA A 468 8.05 -21.48 -8.31
CA ALA A 468 7.45 -22.62 -9.00
C ALA A 468 6.70 -22.22 -10.29
N LYS A 469 6.22 -20.98 -10.40
CA LYS A 469 5.45 -20.45 -11.53
C LYS A 469 6.38 -20.04 -12.68
N ASN A 470 7.56 -19.51 -12.37
CA ASN A 470 8.58 -19.21 -13.38
C ASN A 470 9.29 -20.49 -13.82
N CYS A 471 9.62 -21.40 -12.90
CA CYS A 471 10.10 -22.74 -13.25
C CYS A 471 9.10 -23.48 -14.16
N GLN A 472 7.79 -23.39 -13.91
CA GLN A 472 6.81 -23.98 -14.84
C GLN A 472 6.79 -23.25 -16.18
N THR A 473 6.75 -21.91 -16.20
CA THR A 473 6.81 -21.13 -17.46
C THR A 473 8.02 -21.52 -18.33
N LEU A 474 9.20 -21.68 -17.72
CA LEU A 474 10.42 -22.03 -18.44
C LEU A 474 10.36 -23.48 -18.98
N ARG A 475 9.76 -24.42 -18.24
CA ARG A 475 9.49 -25.78 -18.74
C ARG A 475 8.45 -25.81 -19.86
N ASP A 476 7.40 -25.00 -19.78
CA ASP A 476 6.38 -24.86 -20.83
C ASP A 476 6.98 -24.29 -22.14
N LEU A 477 8.13 -23.61 -22.05
CA LEU A 477 8.94 -23.11 -23.16
C LEU A 477 10.09 -24.05 -23.57
N GLY A 478 10.14 -25.27 -23.03
CA GLY A 478 11.13 -26.30 -23.39
C GLY A 478 12.51 -26.11 -22.77
N ILE A 479 12.68 -25.22 -21.79
CA ILE A 479 13.98 -24.97 -21.15
C ILE A 479 14.21 -26.02 -20.05
N GLU A 480 15.17 -26.92 -20.29
CA GLU A 480 15.58 -27.92 -19.31
C GLU A 480 16.21 -27.27 -18.06
N LEU A 481 15.54 -27.38 -16.91
CA LEU A 481 15.94 -26.77 -15.64
C LEU A 481 17.13 -27.49 -14.97
N PHE A 482 18.32 -27.40 -15.56
CA PHE A 482 19.57 -27.68 -14.85
C PHE A 482 19.85 -26.53 -13.87
N SER A 483 19.79 -26.83 -12.57
CA SER A 483 19.64 -25.84 -11.49
C SER A 483 20.73 -24.78 -11.41
N THR A 484 21.96 -25.08 -11.83
CA THR A 484 23.09 -24.15 -11.83
C THR A 484 23.02 -23.09 -12.94
N ASN A 485 22.43 -23.42 -14.09
CA ASN A 485 22.72 -22.70 -15.32
C ASN A 485 21.89 -21.43 -15.52
N LEU A 486 20.70 -21.33 -14.91
CA LEU A 486 19.83 -20.16 -15.06
C LEU A 486 20.24 -18.97 -14.16
N PHE A 487 20.97 -19.23 -13.06
CA PHE A 487 21.52 -18.17 -12.20
C PHE A 487 22.56 -17.29 -12.88
N ILE A 488 23.14 -17.74 -14.01
CA ILE A 488 24.14 -16.96 -14.75
C ILE A 488 23.54 -15.67 -15.35
N LEU A 489 22.24 -15.64 -15.69
CA LEU A 489 21.63 -14.46 -16.32
C LEU A 489 21.45 -13.31 -15.31
N PRO A 490 20.87 -13.54 -14.10
CA PRO A 490 20.93 -12.56 -13.01
C PRO A 490 22.35 -12.14 -12.61
N PHE A 491 23.29 -13.09 -12.54
CA PHE A 491 24.69 -12.81 -12.21
C PHE A 491 25.37 -11.87 -13.22
N LEU A 492 25.24 -12.16 -14.53
CA LEU A 492 25.85 -11.34 -15.57
C LEU A 492 25.24 -9.93 -15.65
N GLU A 493 23.90 -9.80 -15.50
CA GLU A 493 23.28 -8.47 -15.47
C GLU A 493 23.61 -7.69 -14.20
N ARG A 494 23.83 -8.37 -13.07
CA ARG A 494 24.38 -7.77 -11.84
C ARG A 494 25.80 -7.20 -12.06
N HIS A 495 26.62 -7.87 -12.87
CA HIS A 495 27.94 -7.35 -13.26
C HIS A 495 27.84 -6.17 -14.24
N ASN A 496 26.92 -6.20 -15.22
CA ASN A 496 26.60 -5.03 -16.04
C ASN A 496 26.17 -3.83 -15.18
N LEU A 497 25.28 -4.04 -14.19
CA LEU A 497 24.85 -3.01 -13.26
C LEU A 497 26.03 -2.40 -12.48
N ARG A 498 26.95 -3.23 -11.96
CA ARG A 498 28.14 -2.73 -11.24
C ARG A 498 29.03 -1.83 -12.11
N GLU A 499 29.22 -2.20 -13.37
CA GLU A 499 29.97 -1.40 -14.34
C GLU A 499 29.30 -0.05 -14.60
N GLN A 500 27.98 -0.04 -14.83
CA GLN A 500 27.22 1.20 -15.02
C GLN A 500 27.22 2.08 -13.76
N VAL A 501 27.09 1.50 -12.56
CA VAL A 501 27.26 2.22 -11.28
C VAL A 501 28.66 2.84 -11.17
N THR A 502 29.71 2.09 -11.53
CA THR A 502 31.10 2.55 -11.43
C THR A 502 31.38 3.72 -12.38
N ASN A 503 30.94 3.60 -13.64
CA ASN A 503 31.04 4.64 -14.65
C ASN A 503 30.21 5.90 -14.28
N PHE A 504 29.00 5.69 -13.75
CA PHE A 504 28.17 6.78 -13.22
C PHE A 504 28.91 7.55 -12.11
N CYS A 505 29.54 6.83 -11.17
CA CYS A 505 30.24 7.44 -10.05
C CYS A 505 31.55 8.15 -10.42
N SER A 506 32.26 7.78 -11.49
CA SER A 506 33.40 8.57 -11.98
C SER A 506 32.92 9.88 -12.61
N ILE A 507 32.04 9.80 -13.61
CA ILE A 507 31.52 10.97 -14.35
C ILE A 507 30.85 11.98 -13.40
N ILE A 508 30.01 11.51 -12.47
CA ILE A 508 29.34 12.37 -11.48
C ILE A 508 30.35 13.05 -10.56
N ARG A 509 31.40 12.35 -10.08
CA ARG A 509 32.42 12.95 -9.21
C ARG A 509 33.17 14.07 -9.90
N GLU A 510 33.75 13.78 -11.07
CA GLU A 510 34.59 14.70 -11.84
C GLU A 510 33.87 16.02 -12.18
N LYS A 511 32.59 15.94 -12.56
CA LYS A 511 31.79 17.13 -12.81
C LYS A 511 31.42 17.84 -11.50
N LYS A 512 32.23 18.83 -11.10
CA LYS A 512 31.86 19.81 -10.06
C LYS A 512 30.66 20.65 -10.53
N PRO A 513 29.54 20.70 -9.77
CA PRO A 513 28.38 21.52 -10.12
C PRO A 513 28.72 23.00 -10.34
N ARG A 514 28.24 23.60 -11.43
CA ARG A 514 28.35 25.04 -11.70
C ARG A 514 26.95 25.67 -11.70
N LYS A 515 26.84 26.98 -11.46
CA LYS A 515 25.53 27.68 -11.40
C LYS A 515 24.64 27.47 -12.64
N LYS A 516 25.22 27.18 -13.81
CA LYS A 516 24.52 26.87 -15.07
C LYS A 516 23.95 25.44 -15.15
N ASP A 517 24.45 24.52 -14.31
CA ASP A 517 24.02 23.12 -14.27
C ASP A 517 22.91 22.92 -13.23
N ILE A 518 22.65 23.93 -12.39
CA ILE A 518 21.56 23.94 -11.39
C ILE A 518 20.23 24.16 -12.10
N VAL A 519 19.27 23.26 -11.86
CA VAL A 519 17.91 23.36 -12.40
C VAL A 519 16.89 23.71 -11.31
N LYS A 520 15.70 24.17 -11.71
CA LYS A 520 14.56 24.49 -10.81
C LYS A 520 13.48 23.40 -10.81
N CYS A 521 13.51 22.53 -11.81
CA CYS A 521 12.61 21.42 -12.10
C CYS A 521 13.35 20.48 -13.05
N ILE A 522 12.82 19.28 -13.27
CA ILE A 522 13.53 18.24 -14.03
C ILE A 522 13.38 18.49 -15.54
N PRO A 523 14.44 18.31 -16.36
CA PRO A 523 14.32 18.39 -17.82
C PRO A 523 13.43 17.27 -18.35
N GLN A 524 12.50 17.57 -19.25
CA GLN A 524 11.62 16.59 -19.91
C GLN A 524 12.40 15.42 -20.57
N GLN A 525 13.62 15.70 -21.04
CA GLN A 525 14.52 14.69 -21.63
C GLN A 525 15.05 13.65 -20.63
N GLU A 526 14.96 13.90 -19.32
CA GLU A 526 15.27 12.92 -18.25
C GLU A 526 13.99 12.30 -17.64
N ILE A 527 12.85 12.56 -18.27
CA ILE A 527 11.51 11.99 -17.97
C ILE A 527 11.18 10.95 -19.05
N ASP A 528 11.13 11.37 -20.32
CA ASP A 528 10.62 10.57 -21.45
C ASP A 528 11.50 9.35 -21.85
N VAL A 529 12.67 9.18 -21.23
CA VAL A 529 13.79 8.40 -21.81
C VAL A 529 14.23 7.20 -20.97
N MET A 530 13.72 7.04 -19.74
CA MET A 530 14.20 6.01 -18.80
C MET A 530 14.23 4.59 -19.40
N LEU A 531 13.20 4.19 -20.18
CA LEU A 531 13.14 2.88 -20.87
C LEU A 531 12.65 2.96 -22.32
N SER A 532 12.85 4.09 -23.01
CA SER A 532 12.71 4.12 -24.48
C SER A 532 13.78 3.29 -25.21
N CYS A 533 14.77 2.76 -24.48
CA CYS A 533 15.78 1.81 -24.96
C CYS A 533 15.41 0.32 -24.78
N PHE A 534 14.31 -0.02 -24.11
CA PHE A 534 13.94 -1.41 -23.80
C PHE A 534 12.43 -1.64 -23.98
N LEU A 535 12.04 -1.87 -25.23
CA LEU A 535 10.65 -1.94 -25.65
C LEU A 535 9.90 -3.12 -25.00
N GLU A 536 10.56 -4.26 -24.83
CA GLU A 536 10.01 -5.48 -24.24
C GLU A 536 9.62 -5.30 -22.77
N LEU A 537 10.36 -4.50 -22.01
CA LEU A 537 10.01 -4.14 -20.63
C LEU A 537 8.76 -3.25 -20.62
N LYS A 538 8.76 -2.18 -21.42
CA LYS A 538 7.63 -1.26 -21.54
C LYS A 538 6.34 -1.97 -21.99
N ASP A 539 6.47 -2.91 -22.92
CA ASP A 539 5.38 -3.71 -23.47
C ASP A 539 4.84 -4.77 -22.47
N GLU A 540 5.68 -5.47 -21.69
CA GLU A 540 5.22 -6.43 -20.66
C GLU A 540 4.37 -5.73 -19.59
N PHE A 541 4.86 -4.62 -19.07
CA PHE A 541 4.13 -3.85 -18.07
C PHE A 541 2.81 -3.30 -18.63
N LEU A 542 2.76 -2.99 -19.93
CA LEU A 542 1.52 -2.56 -20.61
C LEU A 542 0.47 -3.67 -20.64
N ILE A 543 0.90 -4.89 -20.96
CA ILE A 543 0.04 -6.07 -20.89
C ILE A 543 -0.47 -6.32 -19.46
N PHE A 544 0.38 -6.14 -18.44
CA PHE A 544 -0.02 -6.28 -17.04
C PHE A 544 -1.13 -5.27 -16.63
N ARG A 545 -0.89 -3.97 -16.85
CA ARG A 545 -1.87 -2.89 -16.62
C ARG A 545 -3.19 -3.16 -17.36
N LEU A 546 -3.11 -3.41 -18.66
CA LEU A 546 -4.28 -3.58 -19.52
C LEU A 546 -5.15 -4.75 -19.01
N ASN A 547 -4.54 -5.89 -18.68
CA ASN A 547 -5.23 -7.05 -18.12
C ASN A 547 -5.89 -6.76 -16.76
N HIS A 548 -5.23 -6.00 -15.87
CA HIS A 548 -5.76 -5.61 -14.55
C HIS A 548 -7.06 -4.79 -14.66
N TYR A 549 -7.05 -3.72 -15.45
CA TYR A 549 -8.22 -2.86 -15.58
C TYR A 549 -9.34 -3.51 -16.41
N LEU A 550 -9.01 -4.35 -17.40
CA LEU A 550 -10.00 -5.16 -18.12
C LEU A 550 -10.74 -6.14 -17.20
N LYS A 551 -10.03 -6.84 -16.31
CA LYS A 551 -10.65 -7.70 -15.28
C LYS A 551 -11.52 -6.89 -14.32
N THR A 552 -10.96 -5.81 -13.76
CA THR A 552 -11.66 -4.91 -12.83
C THR A 552 -13.00 -4.40 -13.38
N ALA A 553 -13.04 -4.00 -14.65
CA ALA A 553 -14.26 -3.52 -15.30
C ALA A 553 -15.29 -4.60 -15.63
N LEU A 554 -14.91 -5.90 -15.61
CA LEU A 554 -15.79 -7.04 -15.89
C LEU A 554 -16.27 -7.76 -14.63
N GLU A 555 -15.49 -7.72 -13.55
CA GLU A 555 -15.84 -8.28 -12.24
C GLU A 555 -16.78 -7.35 -11.45
N THR A 556 -16.82 -6.05 -11.80
CA THR A 556 -17.78 -5.10 -11.24
C THR A 556 -19.18 -5.27 -11.83
N LYS A 557 -20.22 -5.19 -10.98
CA LYS A 557 -21.61 -5.04 -11.46
C LYS A 557 -21.87 -3.56 -11.77
N PRO A 558 -22.38 -3.19 -12.96
CA PRO A 558 -22.56 -1.78 -13.38
C PRO A 558 -23.78 -1.12 -12.70
N LYS A 559 -23.82 -1.10 -11.37
CA LYS A 559 -24.86 -0.45 -10.55
C LYS A 559 -24.23 0.39 -9.47
N GLY A 560 -24.37 1.71 -9.60
CA GLY A 560 -23.70 2.70 -8.76
C GLY A 560 -22.48 3.33 -9.42
N LEU A 561 -22.16 4.55 -9.00
CA LEU A 561 -21.16 5.40 -9.65
C LEU A 561 -19.73 4.86 -9.53
N LYS A 562 -19.39 4.21 -8.42
CA LYS A 562 -18.08 3.54 -8.22
C LYS A 562 -17.74 2.63 -9.40
N GLN A 563 -18.67 1.75 -9.78
CA GLN A 563 -18.47 0.79 -10.85
C GLN A 563 -18.46 1.44 -12.23
N LYS A 564 -19.20 2.55 -12.43
CA LYS A 564 -19.08 3.38 -13.64
C LYS A 564 -17.68 3.98 -13.77
N PHE A 565 -17.15 4.60 -12.72
CA PHE A 565 -15.78 5.14 -12.71
C PHE A 565 -14.72 4.05 -12.98
N ALA A 566 -14.93 2.81 -12.51
CA ALA A 566 -14.03 1.69 -12.81
C ALA A 566 -14.06 1.27 -14.30
N ILE A 567 -15.23 1.35 -14.95
CA ILE A 567 -15.40 1.12 -16.38
C ILE A 567 -14.77 2.26 -17.20
N GLU A 568 -14.95 3.52 -16.80
CA GLU A 568 -14.28 4.67 -17.44
C GLU A 568 -12.76 4.56 -17.38
N ARG A 569 -12.23 4.21 -16.20
CA ARG A 569 -10.80 3.96 -15.99
C ARG A 569 -10.27 2.89 -16.94
N ALA A 570 -11.00 1.80 -17.15
CA ALA A 570 -10.62 0.78 -18.12
C ALA A 570 -10.65 1.29 -19.57
N LEU A 571 -11.66 2.07 -19.98
CA LEU A 571 -11.68 2.71 -21.32
C LEU A 571 -10.49 3.66 -21.53
N GLN A 572 -10.10 4.40 -20.49
CA GLN A 572 -8.91 5.26 -20.51
C GLN A 572 -7.64 4.43 -20.76
N VAL A 573 -7.45 3.33 -20.02
CA VAL A 573 -6.30 2.41 -20.15
C VAL A 573 -6.26 1.70 -21.51
N ILE A 574 -7.41 1.26 -22.03
CA ILE A 574 -7.51 0.65 -23.36
C ILE A 574 -7.06 1.67 -24.42
N GLY A 575 -7.62 2.88 -24.39
CA GLY A 575 -7.25 3.92 -25.35
C GLY A 575 -5.82 4.45 -25.19
N GLU A 576 -5.21 4.40 -23.99
CA GLU A 576 -3.79 4.67 -23.77
C GLU A 576 -2.92 3.61 -24.45
N SER A 577 -3.26 2.34 -24.24
CA SER A 577 -2.56 1.18 -24.80
C SER A 577 -2.59 1.15 -26.35
N LEU A 578 -3.60 1.79 -26.94
CA LEU A 578 -3.85 1.86 -28.39
C LEU A 578 -3.53 3.24 -29.01
N ASN A 579 -3.05 4.23 -28.24
CA ASN A 579 -2.74 5.58 -28.73
C ASN A 579 -1.39 5.65 -29.44
N VAL A 580 -1.24 4.85 -30.49
CA VAL A 580 -0.04 4.72 -31.32
C VAL A 580 -0.12 5.63 -32.54
N ARG A 581 0.98 6.34 -32.84
CA ARG A 581 1.18 7.05 -34.12
C ARG A 581 2.55 6.69 -34.70
N GLY A 582 2.59 5.73 -35.62
CA GLY A 582 3.80 5.35 -36.34
C GLY A 582 4.92 4.76 -35.46
N GLU A 583 4.57 4.09 -34.35
CA GLU A 583 5.56 3.34 -33.57
C GLU A 583 6.07 2.10 -34.33
N ASP A 584 7.20 1.58 -33.85
CA ASP A 584 7.89 0.40 -34.37
C ASP A 584 6.95 -0.83 -34.49
N PRO A 585 6.90 -1.52 -35.65
CA PRO A 585 6.22 -2.81 -35.82
C PRO A 585 6.61 -3.89 -34.81
N SER A 586 7.73 -3.75 -34.09
CA SER A 586 8.14 -4.68 -33.04
C SER A 586 7.35 -4.56 -31.72
N SER A 587 6.61 -3.47 -31.47
CA SER A 587 5.87 -3.30 -30.19
C SER A 587 4.62 -4.17 -30.12
N ILE A 588 4.30 -4.67 -28.92
CA ILE A 588 3.03 -5.35 -28.60
C ILE A 588 1.82 -4.45 -28.90
N ARG A 589 1.99 -3.13 -28.82
CA ARG A 589 0.97 -2.14 -29.17
C ARG A 589 0.56 -2.22 -30.63
N HIS A 590 1.47 -2.62 -31.53
CA HIS A 590 1.13 -2.88 -32.93
C HIS A 590 0.16 -4.06 -33.05
N LEU A 591 0.41 -5.16 -32.30
CA LEU A 591 -0.45 -6.34 -32.29
C LEU A 591 -1.80 -6.06 -31.63
N LEU A 592 -1.83 -5.32 -30.52
CA LEU A 592 -3.07 -4.85 -29.88
C LEU A 592 -3.91 -4.00 -30.85
N CYS A 593 -3.29 -3.07 -31.58
CA CYS A 593 -3.97 -2.29 -32.62
C CYS A 593 -4.49 -3.18 -33.76
N LYS A 594 -3.70 -4.15 -34.24
CA LYS A 594 -4.07 -5.01 -35.37
C LYS A 594 -5.18 -6.02 -35.10
N CYS A 595 -5.59 -6.19 -33.85
CA CYS A 595 -6.74 -7.04 -33.49
C CYS A 595 -8.06 -6.27 -33.39
N LEU A 596 -8.11 -4.98 -33.78
CA LEU A 596 -9.30 -4.15 -33.76
C LEU A 596 -9.50 -3.41 -35.11
N PRO A 597 -10.74 -3.16 -35.56
CA PRO A 597 -11.01 -2.32 -36.73
C PRO A 597 -10.54 -0.86 -36.53
N ASP A 598 -10.08 -0.21 -37.61
CA ASP A 598 -9.55 1.17 -37.55
C ASP A 598 -10.56 2.18 -36.96
N ASP A 599 -11.85 2.06 -37.27
CA ASP A 599 -12.91 2.89 -36.69
C ASP A 599 -13.04 2.70 -35.16
N THR A 600 -12.83 1.47 -34.68
CA THR A 600 -12.82 1.15 -33.24
C THR A 600 -11.60 1.78 -32.57
N LEU A 601 -10.43 1.73 -33.21
CA LEU A 601 -9.22 2.38 -32.72
C LEU A 601 -9.38 3.90 -32.59
N GLU A 602 -9.94 4.57 -33.60
CA GLU A 602 -10.17 6.03 -33.54
C GLU A 602 -11.23 6.41 -32.49
N ILE A 603 -12.29 5.61 -32.30
CA ILE A 603 -13.23 5.80 -31.19
C ILE A 603 -12.56 5.63 -29.82
N LEU A 604 -11.72 4.62 -29.62
CA LEU A 604 -11.04 4.38 -28.34
C LEU A 604 -10.01 5.49 -28.03
N LYS A 605 -9.21 5.92 -29.02
CA LYS A 605 -8.30 7.07 -28.90
C LYS A 605 -9.06 8.36 -28.55
N LYS A 606 -10.18 8.63 -29.25
CA LYS A 606 -11.07 9.78 -29.00
C LYS A 606 -11.68 9.73 -27.59
N THR A 607 -12.13 8.56 -27.15
CA THR A 607 -12.68 8.31 -25.80
C THR A 607 -11.63 8.61 -24.73
N ARG A 608 -10.42 8.04 -24.84
CA ARG A 608 -9.31 8.30 -23.92
C ARG A 608 -8.87 9.76 -23.90
N ASN A 609 -8.83 10.41 -25.06
CA ASN A 609 -8.46 11.82 -25.17
C ASN A 609 -9.53 12.74 -24.57
N THR A 610 -10.82 12.34 -24.59
CA THR A 610 -11.86 13.00 -23.79
C THR A 610 -11.58 12.79 -22.30
N LEU A 611 -11.61 11.54 -21.81
CA LEU A 611 -11.48 11.20 -20.38
C LEU A 611 -10.22 11.83 -19.73
N SER A 612 -9.08 11.80 -20.41
CA SER A 612 -7.81 12.30 -19.87
C SER A 612 -7.66 13.83 -19.90
N HIS A 613 -8.45 14.55 -20.72
CA HIS A 613 -8.23 15.98 -20.98
C HIS A 613 -9.47 16.88 -20.82
N LEU A 614 -10.63 16.34 -20.41
CA LEU A 614 -11.87 17.04 -19.99
C LEU A 614 -11.65 18.48 -19.49
N LYS A 615 -12.24 19.46 -20.17
CA LYS A 615 -12.28 20.87 -19.73
C LYS A 615 -13.45 21.10 -18.76
N SER A 616 -13.40 22.15 -17.95
CA SER A 616 -14.42 22.50 -16.94
C SER A 616 -15.85 22.47 -17.50
N PHE A 617 -16.09 23.08 -18.67
CA PHE A 617 -17.40 23.08 -19.34
C PHE A 617 -17.89 21.71 -19.88
N GLN A 618 -17.05 20.66 -19.87
CA GLN A 618 -17.41 19.33 -20.39
C GLN A 618 -17.96 18.39 -19.31
N PHE A 619 -17.74 18.70 -18.03
CA PHE A 619 -18.18 17.87 -16.90
C PHE A 619 -19.69 17.64 -16.81
N PRO A 620 -20.58 18.62 -17.08
CA PRO A 620 -22.03 18.37 -17.06
C PRO A 620 -22.47 17.24 -18.00
N PHE A 621 -21.89 17.14 -19.21
CA PHE A 621 -22.19 16.05 -20.14
C PHE A 621 -21.67 14.69 -19.65
N LYS A 622 -20.56 14.68 -18.90
CA LYS A 622 -20.05 13.48 -18.23
C LYS A 622 -21.01 13.03 -17.13
N PHE A 623 -21.49 13.96 -16.30
CA PHE A 623 -22.47 13.69 -15.25
C PHE A 623 -23.80 13.14 -15.84
N GLU A 624 -24.23 13.64 -17.00
CA GLU A 624 -25.40 13.06 -17.71
C GLU A 624 -25.17 11.61 -18.14
N ALA A 625 -23.99 11.27 -18.68
CA ALA A 625 -23.67 9.90 -19.08
C ALA A 625 -23.57 8.95 -17.86
N GLU A 626 -23.05 9.45 -16.74
CA GLU A 626 -22.96 8.73 -15.46
C GLU A 626 -24.32 8.36 -14.84
N LEU A 627 -25.43 8.93 -15.32
CA LEU A 627 -26.79 8.54 -14.90
C LEU A 627 -27.34 7.33 -15.66
N ASP A 628 -26.80 7.00 -16.84
CA ASP A 628 -27.31 5.90 -17.67
C ASP A 628 -26.65 4.57 -17.25
N ASP A 629 -27.39 3.67 -16.60
CA ASP A 629 -26.88 2.33 -16.25
C ASP A 629 -26.75 1.43 -17.49
N SER A 630 -27.64 1.59 -18.48
CA SER A 630 -27.71 0.72 -19.67
C SER A 630 -26.55 0.96 -20.64
N LEU A 631 -26.09 2.22 -20.73
CA LEU A 631 -24.88 2.62 -21.44
C LEU A 631 -23.64 1.89 -20.89
N PHE A 632 -23.49 1.85 -19.56
CA PHE A 632 -22.38 1.19 -18.89
C PHE A 632 -22.47 -0.34 -18.94
N GLU A 633 -23.68 -0.93 -18.87
CA GLU A 633 -23.90 -2.36 -19.17
C GLU A 633 -23.45 -2.72 -20.61
N SER A 634 -23.75 -1.87 -21.61
CA SER A 634 -23.31 -2.08 -22.99
C SER A 634 -21.80 -1.97 -23.14
N ILE A 635 -21.19 -0.91 -22.60
CA ILE A 635 -19.73 -0.70 -22.62
C ILE A 635 -18.99 -1.88 -21.98
N GLN A 636 -19.49 -2.39 -20.85
CA GLN A 636 -18.91 -3.56 -20.19
C GLN A 636 -18.96 -4.81 -21.09
N SER A 637 -19.99 -4.96 -21.92
CA SER A 637 -20.05 -6.06 -22.90
C SER A 637 -18.98 -5.92 -23.98
N GLU A 638 -18.72 -4.71 -24.48
CA GLU A 638 -17.66 -4.50 -25.48
C GLU A 638 -16.25 -4.62 -24.88
N ILE A 639 -16.07 -4.26 -23.60
CA ILE A 639 -14.85 -4.56 -22.84
C ILE A 639 -14.62 -6.08 -22.73
N ARG A 640 -15.69 -6.88 -22.61
CA ARG A 640 -15.60 -8.35 -22.61
C ARG A 640 -15.11 -8.89 -23.95
N ASN A 641 -15.64 -8.33 -25.05
CA ASN A 641 -15.23 -8.66 -26.41
C ASN A 641 -13.75 -8.31 -26.64
N MET A 642 -13.32 -7.10 -26.28
CA MET A 642 -11.92 -6.66 -26.40
C MET A 642 -10.97 -7.51 -25.54
N LYS A 643 -11.35 -7.88 -24.30
CA LYS A 643 -10.53 -8.75 -23.45
C LYS A 643 -10.30 -10.12 -24.09
N ALA A 644 -11.34 -10.74 -24.66
CA ALA A 644 -11.23 -12.04 -25.31
C ALA A 644 -10.27 -12.01 -26.53
N LEU A 645 -10.25 -10.90 -27.28
CA LEU A 645 -9.29 -10.70 -28.38
C LEU A 645 -7.85 -10.51 -27.88
N PHE A 646 -7.66 -9.86 -26.74
CA PHE A 646 -6.33 -9.60 -26.18
C PHE A 646 -5.74 -10.76 -25.36
N GLU A 647 -6.56 -11.70 -24.89
CA GLU A 647 -6.08 -12.82 -24.04
C GLU A 647 -5.06 -13.74 -24.74
N GLU A 648 -5.14 -13.90 -26.06
CA GLU A 648 -4.14 -14.63 -26.87
C GLU A 648 -2.82 -13.84 -27.05
N ILE A 649 -2.84 -12.51 -26.87
CA ILE A 649 -1.67 -11.63 -27.05
C ILE A 649 -0.82 -11.59 -25.76
N PHE A 650 -1.45 -11.71 -24.59
CA PHE A 650 -0.75 -11.59 -23.30
C PHE A 650 0.39 -12.62 -23.11
N PRO A 651 0.26 -13.91 -23.48
CA PRO A 651 1.36 -14.87 -23.41
C PRO A 651 2.52 -14.53 -24.36
N VAL A 652 2.23 -13.97 -25.54
CA VAL A 652 3.25 -13.62 -26.54
C VAL A 652 4.22 -12.57 -25.99
N GLN A 653 3.71 -11.60 -25.22
CA GLN A 653 4.59 -10.59 -24.63
C GLN A 653 5.52 -11.14 -23.56
N LYS A 654 5.02 -12.05 -22.70
CA LYS A 654 5.87 -12.72 -21.70
C LYS A 654 7.01 -13.50 -22.38
N ILE A 655 6.73 -14.14 -23.51
CA ILE A 655 7.74 -14.84 -24.32
C ILE A 655 8.76 -13.85 -24.89
N ARG A 656 8.31 -12.73 -25.49
CA ARG A 656 9.22 -11.67 -26.00
C ARG A 656 10.16 -11.13 -24.92
N LEU A 657 9.64 -10.88 -23.72
CA LEU A 657 10.48 -10.44 -22.60
C LEU A 657 11.54 -11.48 -22.24
N LEU A 658 11.16 -12.76 -22.14
CA LEU A 658 12.11 -13.84 -21.86
C LEU A 658 13.16 -13.99 -22.98
N GLU A 659 12.79 -13.93 -24.26
CA GLU A 659 13.74 -13.92 -25.38
C GLU A 659 14.75 -12.77 -25.27
N PHE A 660 14.28 -11.55 -25.00
CA PHE A 660 15.13 -10.37 -24.85
C PHE A 660 16.14 -10.52 -23.68
N LEU A 661 15.69 -10.97 -22.52
CA LEU A 661 16.57 -11.17 -21.36
C LEU A 661 17.59 -12.30 -21.60
N ILE A 662 17.19 -13.38 -22.27
CA ILE A 662 18.07 -14.47 -22.71
C ILE A 662 19.14 -13.97 -23.68
N HIS A 663 18.75 -13.17 -24.69
CA HIS A 663 19.64 -12.63 -25.70
C HIS A 663 20.69 -11.67 -25.09
N ARG A 664 20.25 -10.74 -24.25
CA ARG A 664 21.13 -9.84 -23.49
C ARG A 664 22.09 -10.61 -22.56
N GLY A 665 21.63 -11.73 -22.00
CA GLY A 665 22.48 -12.67 -21.26
C GLY A 665 23.64 -13.19 -22.11
N LEU A 666 23.38 -13.61 -23.36
CA LEU A 666 24.42 -14.06 -24.31
C LEU A 666 25.41 -12.96 -24.70
N GLU A 667 24.93 -11.72 -24.90
CA GLU A 667 25.83 -10.57 -25.10
C GLU A 667 26.74 -10.36 -23.89
N SER A 668 26.21 -10.58 -22.69
CA SER A 668 26.94 -10.44 -21.43
C SER A 668 27.93 -11.58 -21.16
N VAL A 669 27.64 -12.81 -21.62
CA VAL A 669 28.62 -13.92 -21.67
C VAL A 669 29.83 -13.50 -22.51
N LYS A 670 29.60 -12.98 -23.72
CA LYS A 670 30.67 -12.52 -24.65
C LYS A 670 31.50 -11.36 -24.08
N LYS A 671 30.93 -10.59 -23.13
CA LYS A 671 31.58 -9.49 -22.43
C LYS A 671 32.39 -9.92 -21.21
N PHE A 672 32.03 -11.03 -20.55
CA PHE A 672 32.66 -11.52 -19.33
C PHE A 672 33.07 -13.01 -19.41
N PRO A 673 33.84 -13.44 -20.43
CA PRO A 673 34.18 -14.85 -20.68
C PRO A 673 34.89 -15.53 -19.50
N GLN A 674 35.61 -14.76 -18.67
CA GLN A 674 36.28 -15.26 -17.48
C GLN A 674 35.35 -15.87 -16.42
N TYR A 675 34.04 -15.61 -16.48
CA TYR A 675 33.04 -16.20 -15.56
C TYR A 675 32.28 -17.39 -16.18
N THR A 676 32.48 -17.69 -17.46
CA THR A 676 31.60 -18.60 -18.22
C THR A 676 32.31 -19.81 -18.83
N CYS A 677 33.64 -19.90 -18.74
CA CYS A 677 34.47 -20.93 -19.39
C CYS A 677 34.04 -22.41 -19.18
N ASN A 678 33.38 -22.77 -18.07
CA ASN A 678 32.83 -24.12 -17.83
C ASN A 678 31.32 -24.26 -18.14
N VAL A 679 30.59 -23.15 -18.26
CA VAL A 679 29.14 -23.10 -18.53
C VAL A 679 28.87 -22.92 -20.04
N GLU A 680 29.83 -22.29 -20.73
CA GLU A 680 29.80 -21.91 -22.15
C GLU A 680 29.26 -23.01 -23.06
N GLN A 681 29.97 -24.13 -23.22
CA GLN A 681 29.66 -25.06 -24.30
C GLN A 681 28.23 -25.61 -24.24
N THR A 682 27.72 -26.02 -23.07
CA THR A 682 26.37 -26.59 -22.98
C THR A 682 25.28 -25.53 -22.88
N LEU A 683 25.51 -24.39 -22.22
CA LEU A 683 24.47 -23.37 -22.06
C LEU A 683 24.40 -22.44 -23.28
N VAL A 684 25.55 -21.94 -23.75
CA VAL A 684 25.61 -21.12 -24.97
C VAL A 684 25.12 -21.94 -26.14
N GLN A 685 25.52 -23.21 -26.32
CA GLN A 685 24.97 -24.00 -27.43
C GLN A 685 23.49 -24.36 -27.25
N ARG A 686 22.92 -24.45 -26.04
CA ARG A 686 21.45 -24.57 -25.87
C ARG A 686 20.71 -23.27 -26.22
N MET A 687 21.24 -22.12 -25.80
CA MET A 687 20.67 -20.80 -26.09
C MET A 687 20.94 -20.34 -27.54
N GLU A 688 22.00 -20.84 -28.17
CA GLU A 688 22.29 -20.66 -29.59
C GLU A 688 21.57 -21.70 -30.46
N ASN A 689 21.26 -22.92 -29.99
CA ASN A 689 20.28 -23.79 -30.66
C ASN A 689 18.89 -23.10 -30.75
N PHE A 690 18.49 -22.36 -29.71
CA PHE A 690 17.28 -21.51 -29.71
C PHE A 690 17.35 -20.38 -30.76
N ARG A 691 18.55 -20.05 -31.25
CA ARG A 691 18.84 -19.04 -32.29
C ARG A 691 19.05 -19.66 -33.68
N GLU A 692 19.77 -20.78 -33.80
CA GLU A 692 20.04 -21.51 -35.06
C GLU A 692 18.77 -22.11 -35.68
N VAL A 693 17.74 -22.41 -34.87
CA VAL A 693 16.38 -22.70 -35.33
C VAL A 693 15.78 -21.55 -36.16
N ARG A 694 16.34 -20.33 -36.11
CA ARG A 694 16.06 -19.23 -37.06
C ARG A 694 17.08 -19.16 -38.21
N GLU A 695 18.38 -19.27 -37.94
CA GLU A 695 19.44 -18.94 -38.92
C GLU A 695 19.54 -19.93 -40.11
N LEU A 696 18.97 -21.13 -39.99
CA LEU A 696 18.90 -22.14 -41.06
C LEU A 696 18.02 -21.78 -42.29
N LYS A 697 17.59 -20.51 -42.45
CA LYS A 697 16.64 -20.09 -43.51
C LYS A 697 16.97 -18.82 -44.30
N ASP A 698 18.10 -18.14 -44.05
CA ASP A 698 18.44 -16.88 -44.73
C ASP A 698 19.16 -17.02 -46.10
N THR A 699 19.18 -18.21 -46.71
CA THR A 699 19.90 -18.47 -47.99
C THR A 699 19.00 -18.97 -49.14
N SER A 700 18.14 -18.10 -49.71
CA SER A 700 17.84 -18.10 -51.17
C SER A 700 16.99 -16.89 -51.63
N ASP A 701 17.56 -16.05 -52.50
CA ASP A 701 16.94 -15.27 -53.59
C ASP A 701 15.60 -14.52 -53.39
N GLY A 702 15.68 -13.38 -52.72
CA GLY A 702 15.57 -12.07 -53.40
C GLY A 702 14.45 -11.79 -54.42
N LYS A 703 13.34 -11.20 -53.94
CA LYS A 703 12.67 -10.02 -54.57
C LYS A 703 11.54 -9.44 -53.70
N GLY A 704 11.53 -8.11 -53.54
CA GLY A 704 10.30 -7.30 -53.42
C GLY A 704 9.59 -7.23 -52.05
N ASN A 705 10.00 -6.27 -51.22
CA ASN A 705 9.21 -5.51 -50.23
C ASN A 705 7.91 -6.14 -49.65
N CYS A 706 8.02 -6.80 -48.50
CA CYS A 706 7.04 -6.69 -47.40
C CYS A 706 7.71 -7.08 -46.08
N LEU A 707 7.58 -6.25 -45.04
CA LEU A 707 8.00 -6.61 -43.68
C LEU A 707 7.05 -7.70 -43.15
N SER A 708 7.61 -8.87 -42.82
CA SER A 708 6.82 -10.02 -42.36
C SER A 708 7.41 -10.63 -41.09
N VAL A 709 6.61 -10.79 -40.05
CA VAL A 709 6.98 -11.44 -38.79
C VAL A 709 6.88 -12.96 -38.97
N PRO A 710 7.99 -13.74 -39.05
CA PRO A 710 7.92 -15.09 -39.64
C PRO A 710 7.38 -16.18 -38.71
N ALA A 711 7.58 -16.07 -37.40
CA ALA A 711 7.44 -17.17 -36.43
C ALA A 711 6.09 -17.92 -36.47
N ILE A 712 4.97 -17.19 -36.61
CA ILE A 712 3.63 -17.81 -36.64
C ILE A 712 3.37 -18.54 -37.97
N LYS A 713 3.90 -18.04 -39.09
CA LYS A 713 3.80 -18.73 -40.40
C LYS A 713 4.74 -19.93 -40.49
N GLU A 714 5.90 -19.87 -39.85
CA GLU A 714 6.86 -20.98 -39.74
C GLU A 714 6.23 -22.19 -39.03
N PHE A 715 5.64 -21.98 -37.85
CA PHE A 715 4.90 -22.99 -37.09
C PHE A 715 3.77 -23.64 -37.93
N CYS A 716 2.95 -22.84 -38.60
CA CYS A 716 1.87 -23.34 -39.47
C CYS A 716 2.37 -24.02 -40.76
N ARG A 717 3.56 -23.67 -41.26
CA ARG A 717 4.15 -24.24 -42.49
C ARG A 717 4.82 -25.58 -42.21
N ASN A 718 5.55 -25.72 -41.11
CA ASN A 718 6.22 -26.96 -40.73
C ASN A 718 5.20 -28.09 -40.43
N LEU A 719 3.99 -27.73 -39.96
CA LEU A 719 2.86 -28.66 -39.76
C LEU A 719 2.24 -29.18 -41.08
N MET A 720 2.58 -28.62 -42.25
CA MET A 720 2.02 -28.98 -43.56
C MET A 720 3.05 -29.39 -44.62
N GLY A 721 4.35 -29.45 -44.27
CA GLY A 721 5.46 -29.67 -45.21
C GLY A 721 5.59 -31.08 -45.78
N PHE A 722 6.30 -31.98 -45.08
CA PHE A 722 6.87 -33.20 -45.67
C PHE A 722 6.49 -34.48 -44.91
N ALA A 723 5.21 -34.85 -44.98
CA ALA A 723 4.72 -36.17 -44.58
C ALA A 723 3.75 -36.74 -45.64
N SER A 724 3.87 -38.03 -45.93
CA SER A 724 2.88 -38.74 -46.75
C SER A 724 1.52 -38.81 -46.05
N VAL A 725 0.44 -39.03 -46.81
CA VAL A 725 -0.95 -39.08 -46.26
C VAL A 725 -1.08 -40.12 -45.14
N VAL A 726 -0.35 -41.24 -45.23
CA VAL A 726 -0.32 -42.30 -44.22
C VAL A 726 0.36 -41.83 -42.92
N GLN A 727 1.48 -41.10 -43.02
CA GLN A 727 2.19 -40.57 -41.86
C GLN A 727 1.39 -39.46 -41.14
N ARG A 728 0.70 -38.60 -41.90
CA ARG A 728 -0.16 -37.55 -41.32
C ARG A 728 -1.23 -38.11 -40.39
N LYS A 729 -1.83 -39.26 -40.76
CA LYS A 729 -2.89 -39.88 -39.95
C LYS A 729 -2.36 -40.39 -38.62
N LYS A 730 -1.21 -41.07 -38.60
CA LYS A 730 -0.54 -41.52 -37.37
C LYS A 730 -0.17 -40.36 -36.43
N ILE A 731 0.39 -39.28 -36.98
CA ILE A 731 0.79 -38.12 -36.18
C ILE A 731 -0.43 -37.41 -35.58
N LEU A 732 -1.57 -37.35 -36.29
CA LEU A 732 -2.84 -36.84 -35.74
C LEU A 732 -3.44 -37.72 -34.63
N GLU A 733 -3.04 -38.98 -34.53
CA GLU A 733 -3.46 -39.92 -33.48
C GLU A 733 -2.53 -39.83 -32.24
N GLU A 734 -1.38 -39.13 -32.32
CA GLU A 734 -0.36 -39.04 -31.26
C GLU A 734 -0.20 -37.62 -30.63
N ILE A 735 -0.83 -36.57 -31.17
CA ILE A 735 -0.75 -35.20 -30.61
C ILE A 735 -1.70 -35.01 -29.41
N SER A 736 -1.15 -34.59 -28.27
CA SER A 736 -1.93 -34.22 -27.08
C SER A 736 -2.99 -33.15 -27.40
N SER A 737 -4.21 -33.35 -26.88
CA SER A 737 -5.37 -32.49 -27.14
C SER A 737 -5.12 -31.02 -26.84
N GLU A 738 -4.32 -30.69 -25.83
CA GLU A 738 -4.01 -29.30 -25.46
C GLU A 738 -3.23 -28.53 -26.54
N VAL A 739 -2.35 -29.23 -27.27
CA VAL A 739 -1.59 -28.63 -28.39
C VAL A 739 -2.53 -28.36 -29.56
N THR A 740 -3.41 -29.33 -29.86
CA THR A 740 -4.45 -29.20 -30.89
C THR A 740 -5.38 -28.01 -30.59
N THR A 741 -5.79 -27.81 -29.34
CA THR A 741 -6.59 -26.66 -28.92
C THR A 741 -5.88 -25.33 -29.20
N ARG A 742 -4.58 -25.20 -28.89
CA ARG A 742 -3.81 -23.97 -29.15
C ARG A 742 -3.61 -23.69 -30.64
N VAL A 743 -3.39 -24.72 -31.47
CA VAL A 743 -3.31 -24.56 -32.94
C VAL A 743 -4.64 -24.08 -33.52
N VAL A 744 -5.77 -24.61 -33.02
CA VAL A 744 -7.11 -24.14 -33.41
C VAL A 744 -7.36 -22.70 -32.94
N ALA A 745 -6.96 -22.33 -31.71
CA ALA A 745 -7.07 -20.96 -31.20
C ALA A 745 -6.29 -19.96 -32.07
N ILE A 746 -5.03 -20.23 -32.40
CA ILE A 746 -4.20 -19.37 -33.25
C ILE A 746 -4.77 -19.25 -34.67
N LYS A 747 -5.29 -20.34 -35.25
CA LYS A 747 -5.95 -20.32 -36.57
C LYS A 747 -7.24 -19.49 -36.53
N LYS A 748 -8.06 -19.66 -35.49
CA LYS A 748 -9.29 -18.88 -35.27
C LYS A 748 -8.97 -17.41 -35.06
N LEU A 749 -8.01 -17.06 -34.20
CA LEU A 749 -7.56 -15.68 -33.97
C LEU A 749 -7.15 -15.01 -35.29
N LYS A 750 -6.45 -15.73 -36.16
CA LYS A 750 -6.07 -15.22 -37.48
C LYS A 750 -7.27 -15.03 -38.42
N GLU A 751 -8.28 -15.91 -38.36
CA GLU A 751 -9.54 -15.78 -39.09
C GLU A 751 -10.44 -14.66 -38.52
N ASP A 752 -10.42 -14.42 -37.21
CA ASP A 752 -11.08 -13.32 -36.52
C ASP A 752 -10.42 -11.96 -36.85
N ILE A 753 -9.08 -11.92 -36.96
CA ILE A 753 -8.31 -10.74 -37.42
C ILE A 753 -8.55 -10.46 -38.91
N GLU A 754 -8.59 -11.50 -39.75
CA GLU A 754 -8.82 -11.35 -41.21
C GLU A 754 -10.30 -11.07 -41.56
N SER A 755 -11.24 -11.34 -40.65
CA SER A 755 -12.68 -11.04 -40.83
C SER A 755 -13.15 -9.74 -40.15
N GLY A 756 -12.43 -9.24 -39.14
CA GLY A 756 -12.64 -7.90 -38.58
C GLY A 756 -14.00 -7.69 -37.89
N ILE A 757 -14.20 -8.32 -36.73
CA ILE A 757 -15.46 -8.26 -35.98
C ILE A 757 -15.87 -6.80 -35.69
N SER A 758 -17.05 -6.41 -36.16
CA SER A 758 -17.59 -5.06 -35.98
C SER A 758 -18.10 -4.82 -34.56
N VAL A 759 -17.38 -4.01 -33.79
CA VAL A 759 -17.90 -3.37 -32.56
C VAL A 759 -19.00 -2.38 -32.95
N ASP A 760 -20.10 -2.29 -32.20
CA ASP A 760 -21.19 -1.36 -32.48
C ASP A 760 -20.79 0.09 -32.12
N LEU A 761 -20.13 0.74 -33.08
CA LEU A 761 -19.58 2.10 -33.00
C LEU A 761 -20.58 3.12 -32.45
N ASN A 762 -21.88 2.95 -32.74
CA ASN A 762 -22.95 3.85 -32.31
C ASN A 762 -23.08 3.93 -30.78
N ARG A 763 -22.72 2.86 -30.05
CA ARG A 763 -22.85 2.79 -28.58
C ARG A 763 -21.80 3.63 -27.88
N PHE A 764 -20.55 3.53 -28.34
CA PHE A 764 -19.47 4.39 -27.87
C PHE A 764 -19.66 5.84 -28.31
N ASP A 765 -20.23 6.09 -29.51
CA ASP A 765 -20.52 7.46 -29.91
C ASP A 765 -21.73 8.04 -29.17
N ASN A 766 -22.73 7.24 -28.75
CA ASN A 766 -23.83 7.69 -27.88
C ASN A 766 -23.35 8.21 -26.50
N LEU A 767 -22.24 7.69 -25.98
CA LEU A 767 -21.53 8.19 -24.79
C LEU A 767 -21.14 9.68 -24.93
N PHE A 768 -21.01 10.20 -26.17
CA PHE A 768 -20.49 11.54 -26.46
C PHE A 768 -21.31 12.38 -27.47
N LEU A 769 -22.26 11.81 -28.23
CA LEU A 769 -22.94 12.50 -29.33
C LEU A 769 -23.92 13.59 -28.86
N LYS A 770 -24.46 13.49 -27.64
CA LYS A 770 -25.23 14.59 -27.00
C LYS A 770 -24.43 15.91 -26.97
N ALA A 771 -23.11 15.85 -26.82
CA ALA A 771 -22.27 17.05 -26.83
C ALA A 771 -22.18 17.72 -28.22
N LYS A 772 -22.36 16.98 -29.32
CA LYS A 772 -22.32 17.53 -30.70
C LYS A 772 -23.62 18.21 -31.12
N SER A 773 -24.78 17.72 -30.67
CA SER A 773 -26.08 18.33 -31.00
C SER A 773 -26.30 19.65 -30.23
N VAL A 774 -25.94 19.69 -28.95
CA VAL A 774 -26.13 20.86 -28.06
C VAL A 774 -25.14 22.01 -28.36
N GLN A 775 -23.96 21.72 -28.94
CA GLN A 775 -22.98 22.73 -29.36
C GLN A 775 -23.52 23.75 -30.40
N LYS A 776 -24.63 23.46 -31.08
CA LYS A 776 -25.26 24.37 -32.04
C LYS A 776 -26.38 25.25 -31.45
N THR A 777 -26.83 25.01 -30.23
CA THR A 777 -28.13 25.55 -29.74
C THR A 777 -28.10 26.21 -28.36
N SER A 778 -26.97 26.23 -27.64
CA SER A 778 -26.90 26.92 -26.35
C SER A 778 -25.65 27.79 -26.17
N LYS A 779 -25.85 28.97 -25.57
CA LYS A 779 -24.84 29.54 -24.67
C LYS A 779 -24.79 28.60 -23.47
N CYS A 780 -23.91 27.60 -23.51
CA CYS A 780 -23.66 26.75 -22.35
C CYS A 780 -23.25 27.68 -21.18
N PRO A 781 -23.95 27.66 -20.03
CA PRO A 781 -23.49 28.42 -18.87
C PRO A 781 -22.09 27.92 -18.50
N CYS A 782 -21.20 28.82 -18.08
CA CYS A 782 -19.92 28.40 -17.52
C CYS A 782 -20.21 27.68 -16.20
N GLY A 783 -20.33 26.35 -16.27
CA GLY A 783 -20.65 25.52 -15.11
C GLY A 783 -19.59 25.73 -14.04
N ASP A 784 -20.02 26.17 -12.85
CA ASP A 784 -19.13 26.60 -11.77
C ASP A 784 -18.04 25.54 -11.53
N SER A 785 -16.79 25.89 -11.84
CA SER A 785 -15.65 24.99 -11.67
C SER A 785 -15.47 24.57 -10.20
N LEU A 786 -15.99 25.34 -9.22
CA LEU A 786 -16.07 24.90 -7.83
C LEU A 786 -17.18 23.87 -7.60
N GLU A 787 -18.34 24.01 -8.24
CA GLU A 787 -19.46 23.07 -8.10
C GLU A 787 -19.14 21.71 -8.76
N ASN A 788 -18.52 21.74 -9.94
CA ASN A 788 -17.96 20.53 -10.57
C ASN A 788 -16.92 19.85 -9.66
N LEU A 789 -16.06 20.63 -9.00
CA LEU A 789 -15.04 20.09 -8.09
C LEU A 789 -15.68 19.52 -6.80
N LEU A 790 -16.68 20.20 -6.24
CA LEU A 790 -17.43 19.76 -5.06
C LEU A 790 -18.21 18.47 -5.33
N ASN A 791 -18.85 18.32 -6.51
CA ASN A 791 -19.47 17.07 -6.92
C ASN A 791 -18.48 15.89 -6.81
N ARG A 792 -17.25 16.06 -7.30
CA ARG A 792 -16.23 15.02 -7.27
C ARG A 792 -15.60 14.79 -5.91
N ILE A 793 -15.40 15.84 -5.11
CA ILE A 793 -14.97 15.69 -3.71
C ILE A 793 -16.04 14.96 -2.87
N ASN A 794 -17.33 15.19 -3.17
CA ASN A 794 -18.43 14.48 -2.53
C ASN A 794 -18.44 12.98 -2.90
N TYR A 795 -18.20 12.62 -4.16
CA TYR A 795 -18.05 11.22 -4.54
C TYR A 795 -16.77 10.57 -3.99
N LEU A 796 -15.63 11.30 -3.94
CA LEU A 796 -14.43 10.82 -3.26
C LEU A 796 -14.68 10.53 -1.77
N TYR A 797 -15.40 11.42 -1.09
CA TYR A 797 -15.82 11.21 0.30
C TYR A 797 -16.77 10.01 0.43
N GLN A 798 -17.76 9.89 -0.46
CA GLN A 798 -18.70 8.78 -0.46
C GLN A 798 -17.99 7.43 -0.63
N ILE A 799 -17.24 7.25 -1.72
CA ILE A 799 -16.63 5.95 -2.03
C ILE A 799 -15.49 5.59 -1.07
N SER A 800 -14.79 6.57 -0.49
CA SER A 800 -13.57 6.31 0.28
C SER A 800 -13.77 6.35 1.78
N ILE A 801 -14.76 7.10 2.27
CA ILE A 801 -15.01 7.32 3.69
C ILE A 801 -16.37 6.71 4.10
N ASP A 802 -17.48 7.13 3.48
CA ASP A 802 -18.82 6.71 3.92
C ASP A 802 -19.16 5.25 3.61
N GLU A 803 -18.66 4.67 2.51
CA GLU A 803 -18.88 3.25 2.14
C GLU A 803 -18.41 2.25 3.22
N GLN A 804 -17.47 2.63 4.08
CA GLN A 804 -16.87 1.74 5.08
C GLN A 804 -16.97 2.36 6.47
N PHE A 805 -17.85 1.81 7.30
CA PHE A 805 -18.19 2.36 8.62
C PHE A 805 -17.00 2.55 9.56
N ASP A 806 -15.98 1.68 9.51
CA ASP A 806 -14.79 1.84 10.33
C ASP A 806 -13.90 3.00 9.82
N ILE A 807 -13.74 3.15 8.51
CA ILE A 807 -13.07 4.29 7.87
C ILE A 807 -13.80 5.61 8.17
N ARG A 808 -15.13 5.63 8.05
CA ARG A 808 -15.96 6.81 8.37
C ARG A 808 -15.77 7.32 9.80
N PHE A 809 -15.93 6.45 10.78
CA PHE A 809 -15.78 6.82 12.18
C PHE A 809 -14.33 7.17 12.52
N LEU A 810 -13.35 6.51 11.89
CA LEU A 810 -11.94 6.90 12.01
C LEU A 810 -11.75 8.33 11.49
N TRP A 811 -12.29 8.69 10.33
CA TRP A 811 -12.30 10.07 9.83
C TRP A 811 -12.96 11.05 10.83
N GLU A 812 -14.16 10.74 11.33
CA GLU A 812 -14.88 11.58 12.30
C GLU A 812 -14.13 11.77 13.65
N ARG A 813 -13.26 10.83 14.05
CA ARG A 813 -12.65 10.79 15.40
C ARG A 813 -11.11 10.79 15.44
N ALA A 814 -10.40 10.72 14.31
CA ALA A 814 -8.92 10.67 14.23
C ALA A 814 -8.24 12.02 14.53
N LYS A 815 -8.21 12.40 15.81
CA LYS A 815 -7.61 13.67 16.27
C LYS A 815 -6.12 13.59 16.60
N SER A 816 -5.52 12.40 16.73
CA SER A 816 -4.07 12.23 16.94
C SER A 816 -3.36 11.84 15.63
N PRO A 817 -2.05 12.15 15.47
CA PRO A 817 -1.28 11.74 14.30
C PRO A 817 -1.31 10.24 14.03
N GLN A 818 -1.23 9.40 15.07
CA GLN A 818 -1.32 7.94 14.94
C GLN A 818 -2.67 7.51 14.34
N ALA A 819 -3.78 8.10 14.78
CA ALA A 819 -5.10 7.78 14.24
C ALA A 819 -5.26 8.24 12.78
N LYS A 820 -4.62 9.35 12.38
CA LYS A 820 -4.58 9.78 10.97
C LYS A 820 -3.73 8.86 10.10
N ARG A 821 -2.58 8.38 10.58
CA ARG A 821 -1.78 7.34 9.89
C ARG A 821 -2.58 6.06 9.72
N TYR A 822 -3.28 5.61 10.76
CA TYR A 822 -4.13 4.42 10.72
C TYR A 822 -5.30 4.56 9.73
N LEU A 823 -5.89 5.76 9.62
CA LEU A 823 -6.91 6.07 8.63
C LEU A 823 -6.38 6.04 7.18
N VAL A 824 -5.22 6.67 6.92
CA VAL A 824 -4.54 6.56 5.61
C VAL A 824 -4.31 5.09 5.30
N TYR A 825 -3.68 4.36 6.22
CA TYR A 825 -3.36 2.95 6.06
C TYR A 825 -4.61 2.08 5.76
N LYS A 826 -5.74 2.35 6.41
CA LYS A 826 -7.00 1.62 6.19
C LYS A 826 -7.53 1.77 4.77
N ILE A 827 -7.43 2.97 4.19
CA ILE A 827 -7.86 3.23 2.81
C ILE A 827 -6.81 2.68 1.81
N VAL A 828 -5.53 2.66 2.20
CA VAL A 828 -4.45 2.01 1.44
C VAL A 828 -4.64 0.49 1.37
N GLN A 829 -5.02 -0.19 2.47
CA GLN A 829 -5.41 -1.61 2.40
C GLN A 829 -6.54 -1.82 1.41
N ARG A 830 -7.52 -0.92 1.43
CA ARG A 830 -8.70 -1.00 0.58
C ARG A 830 -8.35 -0.84 -0.90
N TYR A 831 -7.44 0.08 -1.22
CA TYR A 831 -6.91 0.28 -2.56
C TYR A 831 -6.31 -1.02 -3.14
N PHE A 832 -5.46 -1.72 -2.39
CA PHE A 832 -4.89 -3.01 -2.86
C PHE A 832 -5.86 -4.20 -2.82
N ARG A 833 -6.95 -4.14 -2.04
CA ARG A 833 -7.89 -5.25 -1.83
C ARG A 833 -9.16 -5.17 -2.68
N GLU A 834 -9.58 -3.97 -3.08
CA GLU A 834 -10.75 -3.72 -3.92
C GLU A 834 -10.26 -3.06 -5.24
N PRO A 835 -9.94 -3.82 -6.29
CA PRO A 835 -9.54 -3.26 -7.59
C PRO A 835 -10.57 -2.27 -8.17
N SER A 836 -11.86 -2.49 -7.87
CA SER A 836 -12.92 -1.54 -8.19
C SER A 836 -12.76 -0.20 -7.46
N PHE A 837 -12.49 -0.21 -6.14
CA PHE A 837 -12.22 1.01 -5.37
C PHE A 837 -10.95 1.72 -5.83
N GLN A 838 -9.90 0.97 -6.17
CA GLN A 838 -8.72 1.49 -6.85
C GLN A 838 -9.14 2.29 -8.09
N ALA A 839 -9.75 1.62 -9.08
CA ALA A 839 -10.08 2.24 -10.36
C ALA A 839 -11.03 3.46 -10.23
N SER A 840 -11.98 3.41 -9.29
CA SER A 840 -12.88 4.54 -9.01
C SER A 840 -12.17 5.73 -8.36
N LEU A 841 -11.28 5.49 -7.39
CA LEU A 841 -10.51 6.53 -6.71
C LEU A 841 -9.62 7.28 -7.71
N GLU A 842 -8.97 6.53 -8.59
CA GLU A 842 -8.10 7.05 -9.65
C GLU A 842 -8.86 7.96 -10.62
N MET A 843 -10.00 7.51 -11.14
CA MET A 843 -10.82 8.27 -12.08
C MET A 843 -11.45 9.52 -11.45
N LEU A 844 -11.88 9.45 -10.18
CA LEU A 844 -12.39 10.62 -9.46
C LEU A 844 -11.31 11.64 -9.12
N LEU A 845 -10.10 11.18 -8.76
CA LEU A 845 -8.95 12.08 -8.60
C LEU A 845 -8.61 12.78 -9.92
N PHE A 846 -8.79 12.12 -11.07
CA PHE A 846 -8.65 12.81 -12.35
C PHE A 846 -9.63 13.91 -12.59
N ASP A 847 -10.92 13.67 -12.36
CA ASP A 847 -11.91 14.69 -12.59
C ASP A 847 -11.60 15.94 -11.72
N CYS A 848 -11.20 15.75 -10.46
CA CYS A 848 -10.69 16.84 -9.61
C CYS A 848 -9.46 17.55 -10.21
N ILE A 849 -8.43 16.81 -10.66
CA ILE A 849 -7.19 17.38 -11.21
C ILE A 849 -7.42 18.08 -12.56
N ALA A 850 -8.34 17.56 -13.38
CA ALA A 850 -8.69 18.09 -14.69
C ALA A 850 -9.49 19.40 -14.61
N ILE A 851 -10.17 19.64 -13.48
CA ILE A 851 -10.73 20.94 -13.11
C ILE A 851 -9.63 21.85 -12.54
N LEU A 852 -8.75 21.34 -11.66
CA LEU A 852 -7.72 22.11 -10.94
C LEU A 852 -6.47 22.52 -11.76
N LYS A 853 -6.57 22.54 -13.10
CA LYS A 853 -5.44 22.73 -14.04
C LYS A 853 -4.58 24.00 -13.85
N GLN A 854 -5.06 25.01 -13.11
CA GLN A 854 -4.35 26.28 -12.86
C GLN A 854 -3.62 26.35 -11.49
N ASN A 855 -3.78 25.36 -10.62
CA ASN A 855 -3.12 25.32 -9.31
C ASN A 855 -1.61 24.98 -9.49
N GLU A 856 -0.70 25.77 -8.88
CA GLU A 856 0.76 25.54 -9.05
C GLU A 856 1.32 24.49 -8.08
N ASP A 857 0.69 24.23 -6.94
CA ASP A 857 1.00 23.07 -6.09
C ASP A 857 0.62 21.77 -6.81
N PHE A 858 -0.55 21.71 -7.46
CA PHE A 858 -0.90 20.61 -8.37
C PHE A 858 -0.10 20.66 -9.69
N LYS A 859 0.45 21.81 -10.10
CA LYS A 859 1.41 21.86 -11.21
C LYS A 859 2.79 21.31 -10.83
N SER A 860 3.17 21.43 -9.55
CA SER A 860 4.37 20.78 -8.99
C SER A 860 4.18 19.27 -8.81
N PHE A 861 2.94 18.82 -8.65
CA PHE A 861 2.51 17.42 -8.68
C PHE A 861 2.59 16.89 -10.14
N TRP A 862 2.08 17.66 -11.12
CA TRP A 862 2.34 17.54 -12.58
C TRP A 862 3.82 17.73 -13.04
N LEU A 863 4.75 17.98 -12.11
CA LEU A 863 6.20 18.07 -12.39
C LEU A 863 7.03 17.16 -11.46
N LYS A 864 6.33 16.34 -10.64
CA LYS A 864 6.82 15.12 -9.98
C LYS A 864 6.32 13.87 -10.71
N ASP A 865 5.82 14.09 -11.92
CA ASP A 865 5.05 13.26 -12.83
C ASP A 865 5.86 12.13 -13.50
N SER A 866 6.94 11.65 -12.85
CA SER A 866 7.98 10.84 -13.53
C SER A 866 8.94 10.06 -12.62
N PHE A 867 8.67 9.96 -11.32
CA PHE A 867 9.69 9.57 -10.35
C PHE A 867 9.30 8.32 -9.55
N LEU A 868 10.00 7.24 -9.88
CA LEU A 868 9.88 5.93 -9.25
C LEU A 868 10.46 6.03 -7.83
N PHE A 869 9.65 6.47 -6.87
CA PHE A 869 10.01 6.69 -5.45
C PHE A 869 11.10 7.79 -5.30
N ASN A 870 11.11 8.69 -4.33
CA ASN A 870 10.18 8.98 -3.24
C ASN A 870 9.47 10.32 -3.59
N GLY A 871 8.18 10.28 -3.90
CA GLY A 871 7.48 11.41 -4.54
C GLY A 871 6.58 10.97 -5.69
N ILE A 872 5.75 9.97 -5.40
CA ILE A 872 4.87 9.24 -6.32
C ILE A 872 4.15 10.10 -7.36
N ASP A 873 4.37 9.73 -8.63
CA ASP A 873 3.62 10.18 -9.78
C ASP A 873 2.21 9.55 -9.79
N VAL A 874 1.24 10.30 -9.28
CA VAL A 874 -0.19 9.94 -9.35
C VAL A 874 -0.75 10.05 -10.79
N ARG A 875 -0.01 10.58 -11.76
CA ARG A 875 -0.60 11.20 -12.94
C ARG A 875 -0.20 10.60 -14.28
N ASN A 876 1.06 10.33 -14.61
CA ASN A 876 1.33 9.54 -15.81
C ASN A 876 0.96 8.09 -15.59
N VAL A 877 1.24 7.55 -14.39
CA VAL A 877 0.66 6.29 -13.90
C VAL A 877 -0.84 6.23 -14.21
N LEU A 878 -1.64 7.20 -13.78
CA LEU A 878 -3.08 7.07 -13.95
C LEU A 878 -3.62 7.58 -15.31
N ALA A 879 -3.09 8.63 -15.96
CA ALA A 879 -3.72 9.28 -17.16
C ALA A 879 -2.92 9.25 -18.45
N HIS A 880 -1.71 8.73 -18.46
CA HIS A 880 -0.94 8.56 -19.69
C HIS A 880 -0.47 7.12 -19.91
N GLY A 881 -0.46 6.32 -18.84
CA GLY A 881 -0.12 4.91 -18.88
C GLY A 881 1.26 4.69 -19.47
N ASP A 882 2.31 5.19 -18.81
CA ASP A 882 3.55 4.42 -18.83
C ASP A 882 3.40 3.29 -17.79
N PRO A 883 3.04 2.07 -18.23
CA PRO A 883 2.58 1.02 -17.32
C PRO A 883 3.73 0.45 -16.49
N LEU A 884 4.95 0.74 -16.95
CA LEU A 884 6.19 0.52 -16.26
C LEU A 884 6.22 1.23 -14.90
N LEU A 885 5.68 2.44 -14.78
CA LEU A 885 5.72 3.18 -13.51
C LEU A 885 4.84 2.52 -12.43
N GLU A 886 3.68 1.97 -12.81
CA GLU A 886 2.84 1.13 -11.93
C GLU A 886 3.56 -0.18 -11.58
N SER A 887 3.99 -0.91 -12.60
CA SER A 887 4.47 -2.28 -12.46
C SER A 887 5.86 -2.37 -11.83
N VAL A 888 6.64 -1.28 -11.90
CA VAL A 888 7.90 -1.12 -11.14
C VAL A 888 7.63 -0.58 -9.73
N GLY A 889 6.50 0.10 -9.51
CA GLY A 889 5.83 0.17 -8.21
C GLY A 889 5.73 -1.23 -7.60
N ASP A 890 4.98 -2.12 -8.24
CA ASP A 890 4.79 -3.51 -7.79
C ASP A 890 6.08 -4.35 -7.75
N LEU A 891 7.13 -3.95 -8.47
CA LEU A 891 8.43 -4.62 -8.47
C LEU A 891 9.33 -4.23 -7.29
N LEU A 892 9.33 -2.95 -6.90
CA LEU A 892 10.32 -2.39 -5.97
C LEU A 892 9.68 -1.98 -4.64
N ASP A 893 8.61 -1.18 -4.66
CA ASP A 893 7.81 -0.86 -3.47
C ASP A 893 6.33 -0.57 -3.80
N PRO A 894 5.45 -1.58 -3.80
CA PRO A 894 4.03 -1.36 -4.04
C PRO A 894 3.37 -0.46 -2.99
N LYS A 895 3.90 -0.39 -1.75
CA LYS A 895 3.13 0.03 -0.56
C LYS A 895 3.06 1.54 -0.36
N ASP A 896 4.01 2.31 -0.89
CA ASP A 896 4.02 3.78 -0.74
C ASP A 896 3.12 4.48 -1.78
N PHE A 897 2.96 3.92 -2.99
CA PHE A 897 2.18 4.54 -4.09
C PHE A 897 0.74 4.90 -3.68
N ALA A 898 0.00 3.90 -3.19
CA ALA A 898 -1.34 4.08 -2.65
C ALA A 898 -1.38 5.06 -1.46
N SER A 899 -0.29 5.14 -0.69
CA SER A 899 -0.21 6.00 0.50
C SER A 899 -0.20 7.48 0.13
N GLU A 900 0.50 7.91 -0.92
CA GLU A 900 0.42 9.30 -1.41
C GLU A 900 -0.91 9.62 -2.12
N LEU A 901 -1.46 8.68 -2.91
CA LEU A 901 -2.81 8.80 -3.46
C LEU A 901 -3.85 9.12 -2.38
N VAL A 902 -3.89 8.29 -1.33
CA VAL A 902 -4.82 8.43 -0.22
C VAL A 902 -4.57 9.72 0.56
N LYS A 903 -3.31 10.12 0.80
CA LYS A 903 -3.02 11.42 1.43
C LYS A 903 -3.56 12.59 0.60
N LYS A 904 -3.46 12.55 -0.74
CA LYS A 904 -3.97 13.60 -1.65
C LYS A 904 -5.50 13.63 -1.74
N MET A 905 -6.13 12.47 -1.78
CA MET A 905 -7.58 12.33 -1.67
C MET A 905 -8.09 12.89 -0.32
N LEU A 906 -7.50 12.48 0.81
CA LEU A 906 -7.85 13.03 2.12
C LEU A 906 -7.59 14.53 2.21
N GLN A 907 -6.56 15.06 1.53
CA GLN A 907 -6.29 16.50 1.46
C GLN A 907 -7.47 17.25 0.79
N LEU A 908 -7.92 16.80 -0.40
CA LEU A 908 -9.07 17.37 -1.10
C LEU A 908 -10.36 17.30 -0.25
N ILE A 909 -10.60 16.17 0.43
CA ILE A 909 -11.76 16.00 1.31
C ILE A 909 -11.68 16.95 2.52
N ASN A 910 -10.50 17.16 3.13
CA ASN A 910 -10.33 18.14 4.22
C ASN A 910 -10.57 19.59 3.75
N ASP A 911 -10.34 19.89 2.47
CA ASP A 911 -10.50 21.23 1.90
C ASP A 911 -11.95 21.54 1.49
N ARG A 912 -12.86 20.54 1.51
CA ARG A 912 -14.26 20.66 1.07
C ARG A 912 -14.98 21.88 1.65
N ASP A 913 -15.05 22.02 2.97
CA ASP A 913 -15.77 23.10 3.66
C ASP A 913 -15.29 24.51 3.21
N SER A 914 -14.01 24.63 2.85
CA SER A 914 -13.43 25.89 2.36
C SER A 914 -13.69 26.14 0.87
N ILE A 915 -13.91 25.10 0.07
CA ILE A 915 -14.33 25.17 -1.34
C ILE A 915 -15.83 25.48 -1.43
N GLU A 916 -16.65 24.83 -0.59
CA GLU A 916 -18.09 25.04 -0.44
C GLU A 916 -18.37 26.50 -0.03
N ALA A 917 -17.71 26.97 1.04
CA ALA A 917 -17.78 28.37 1.46
C ALA A 917 -17.25 29.39 0.43
N LEU A 918 -16.41 28.96 -0.52
CA LEU A 918 -15.90 29.81 -1.61
C LEU A 918 -16.93 29.94 -2.75
N SER A 919 -17.65 28.86 -3.11
CA SER A 919 -18.76 28.91 -4.07
C SER A 919 -19.93 29.74 -3.50
N ASP A 920 -20.26 29.57 -2.21
CA ASP A 920 -21.25 30.42 -1.51
C ASP A 920 -20.89 31.92 -1.57
N LEU A 921 -19.62 32.24 -1.30
CA LEU A 921 -19.13 33.63 -1.35
C LEU A 921 -19.12 34.19 -2.78
N TRP A 922 -18.86 33.35 -3.78
CA TRP A 922 -18.95 33.70 -5.19
C TRP A 922 -20.38 33.99 -5.63
N LYS A 923 -21.31 33.05 -5.42
CA LYS A 923 -22.73 33.15 -5.79
C LYS A 923 -23.35 34.42 -5.20
N LYS A 924 -23.16 34.66 -3.90
CA LYS A 924 -23.62 35.89 -3.22
C LYS A 924 -22.98 37.16 -3.77
N ALA A 925 -21.69 37.16 -4.13
CA ALA A 925 -21.03 38.32 -4.72
C ALA A 925 -21.50 38.63 -6.15
N THR A 926 -21.90 37.61 -6.91
CA THR A 926 -22.48 37.73 -8.25
C THR A 926 -23.93 38.20 -8.20
N GLU A 927 -24.74 37.67 -7.28
CA GLU A 927 -26.13 38.07 -7.04
C GLU A 927 -26.27 39.53 -6.57
N SER A 928 -25.37 40.01 -5.70
CA SER A 928 -25.43 41.36 -5.12
C SER A 928 -24.55 42.41 -5.81
N GLY A 929 -23.61 42.00 -6.66
CA GLY A 929 -22.58 42.85 -7.29
C GLY A 929 -21.52 43.45 -6.32
N VAL A 930 -21.74 43.36 -5.00
CA VAL A 930 -20.92 43.95 -3.95
C VAL A 930 -20.82 42.99 -2.76
N ILE A 931 -19.60 42.63 -2.37
CA ILE A 931 -19.34 41.84 -1.16
C ILE A 931 -19.67 42.71 0.07
N PRO A 932 -20.66 42.36 0.92
CA PRO A 932 -20.95 43.13 2.11
C PRO A 932 -19.88 42.83 3.19
N GLU A 933 -18.80 43.62 3.21
CA GLU A 933 -17.61 43.32 4.05
C GLU A 933 -17.92 43.19 5.55
N ASN A 934 -19.02 43.78 6.01
CA ASN A 934 -19.50 43.79 7.41
C ASN A 934 -20.58 42.73 7.70
N SER A 935 -20.99 41.90 6.74
CA SER A 935 -21.99 40.84 6.98
C SER A 935 -21.42 39.77 7.92
N PRO A 936 -22.09 39.44 9.04
CA PRO A 936 -21.66 38.36 9.94
C PRO A 936 -21.54 37.01 9.24
N GLU A 937 -22.31 36.80 8.16
CA GLU A 937 -22.27 35.58 7.36
C GLU A 937 -21.05 35.55 6.42
N CYS A 938 -20.78 36.64 5.69
CA CYS A 938 -19.57 36.75 4.88
C CYS A 938 -18.29 36.69 5.72
N CYS A 939 -18.33 37.14 6.99
CA CYS A 939 -17.26 36.91 7.95
C CYS A 939 -17.05 35.42 8.29
N LYS A 940 -18.14 34.62 8.44
CA LYS A 940 -18.05 33.17 8.65
C LYS A 940 -17.50 32.44 7.41
N LEU A 941 -17.97 32.79 6.21
CA LEU A 941 -17.46 32.21 4.96
C LEU A 941 -15.95 32.51 4.80
N LYS A 942 -15.55 33.77 4.97
CA LYS A 942 -14.13 34.20 5.01
C LYS A 942 -13.32 33.42 6.05
N GLU A 943 -13.85 33.22 7.25
CA GLU A 943 -13.22 32.42 8.30
C GLU A 943 -13.02 30.95 7.88
N CYS A 944 -13.98 30.35 7.17
CA CYS A 944 -13.88 28.98 6.67
C CYS A 944 -12.84 28.87 5.55
N ILE A 945 -12.92 29.75 4.54
CA ILE A 945 -11.99 29.79 3.40
C ILE A 945 -10.54 29.94 3.89
N VAL A 946 -10.28 30.91 4.78
CA VAL A 946 -8.92 31.23 5.25
C VAL A 946 -8.33 30.20 6.23
N ARG A 947 -9.07 29.13 6.60
CA ARG A 947 -8.52 27.98 7.34
C ARG A 947 -7.81 26.96 6.44
N CYS A 948 -8.24 26.81 5.19
CA CYS A 948 -7.55 26.00 4.20
C CYS A 948 -6.30 26.71 3.70
N GLU A 949 -5.12 26.12 3.85
CA GLU A 949 -3.85 26.73 3.41
C GLU A 949 -3.80 26.98 1.89
N ARG A 950 -4.56 26.18 1.12
CA ARG A 950 -4.62 26.17 -0.35
C ARG A 950 -5.77 27.00 -0.95
N TRP A 951 -6.49 27.79 -0.14
CA TRP A 951 -7.67 28.56 -0.61
C TRP A 951 -7.38 29.44 -1.83
N LYS A 952 -6.15 29.94 -1.95
CA LYS A 952 -5.70 30.80 -3.05
C LYS A 952 -5.76 30.09 -4.40
N ASP A 953 -5.47 28.80 -4.46
CA ASP A 953 -5.54 28.06 -5.71
C ASP A 953 -6.97 27.70 -6.10
N TYR A 954 -7.84 27.36 -5.15
CA TYR A 954 -9.27 27.20 -5.42
C TYR A 954 -9.88 28.52 -5.93
N SER A 955 -9.42 29.68 -5.44
CA SER A 955 -9.84 30.98 -5.97
C SER A 955 -9.41 31.28 -7.41
N LYS A 956 -8.51 30.49 -8.01
CA LYS A 956 -8.18 30.58 -9.45
C LYS A 956 -9.31 30.04 -10.33
N LEU A 957 -10.13 29.10 -9.83
CA LEU A 957 -11.27 28.56 -10.57
C LEU A 957 -12.36 29.63 -10.81
N LEU A 958 -12.39 30.67 -9.96
CA LEU A 958 -13.23 31.86 -10.13
C LEU A 958 -12.76 32.82 -11.23
N ALA A 959 -11.59 32.57 -11.86
CA ALA A 959 -11.03 33.40 -12.93
C ALA A 959 -11.31 32.86 -14.35
N GLU A 960 -12.07 31.77 -14.48
CA GLU A 960 -12.50 31.24 -15.79
C GLU A 960 -13.74 31.96 -16.37
N ASP A 961 -14.45 32.77 -15.57
CA ASP A 961 -15.52 33.67 -16.03
C ASP A 961 -14.95 35.06 -16.41
N PRO A 962 -15.16 35.55 -17.64
CA PRO A 962 -14.68 36.87 -18.06
C PRO A 962 -15.38 38.06 -17.37
N ASN A 963 -16.52 37.86 -16.69
CA ASN A 963 -17.31 38.94 -16.07
C ASN A 963 -16.89 39.17 -14.60
N VAL A 964 -15.80 39.90 -14.41
CA VAL A 964 -15.12 40.24 -13.14
C VAL A 964 -16.03 40.43 -11.90
N PRO A 965 -15.91 39.55 -10.89
CA PRO A 965 -15.56 40.06 -9.56
C PRO A 965 -14.40 39.33 -8.83
N CYS A 966 -13.77 38.30 -9.42
CA CYS A 966 -12.77 37.44 -8.74
C CYS A 966 -11.69 38.21 -7.94
N GLN A 967 -11.08 39.25 -8.51
CA GLN A 967 -10.07 40.05 -7.80
C GLN A 967 -10.61 40.72 -6.52
N LYS A 968 -11.88 41.13 -6.48
CA LYS A 968 -12.50 41.73 -5.27
C LYS A 968 -12.57 40.70 -4.13
N ILE A 969 -12.89 39.45 -4.44
CA ILE A 969 -12.95 38.35 -3.46
C ILE A 969 -11.55 38.02 -2.94
N VAL A 970 -10.55 37.90 -3.83
CA VAL A 970 -9.15 37.64 -3.44
C VAL A 970 -8.61 38.77 -2.56
N LEU A 971 -8.88 40.05 -2.88
CA LEU A 971 -8.52 41.20 -2.04
C LEU A 971 -9.24 41.17 -0.68
N PHE A 972 -10.55 40.92 -0.66
CA PHE A 972 -11.35 40.78 0.56
C PHE A 972 -10.76 39.71 1.50
N LEU A 973 -10.43 38.54 0.97
CA LEU A 973 -9.85 37.43 1.75
C LEU A 973 -8.45 37.78 2.29
N ASN A 974 -7.57 38.37 1.48
CA ASN A 974 -6.22 38.77 1.90
C ASN A 974 -6.21 39.78 3.06
N LYS A 975 -7.15 40.75 3.12
CA LYS A 975 -7.30 41.70 4.25
C LYS A 975 -7.30 41.02 5.64
N MET A 976 -7.82 39.79 5.74
CA MET A 976 -7.87 39.06 7.02
C MET A 976 -6.55 38.38 7.40
N VAL A 977 -5.78 37.92 6.40
CA VAL A 977 -4.49 37.26 6.63
C VAL A 977 -3.49 38.25 7.22
N GLU A 978 -3.50 39.49 6.74
CA GLU A 978 -2.63 40.56 7.25
C GLU A 978 -3.01 40.99 8.67
N THR A 979 -4.30 41.13 8.98
CA THR A 979 -4.75 41.46 10.34
C THR A 979 -4.49 40.34 11.34
N LYS A 980 -4.55 39.05 10.92
CA LYS A 980 -4.09 37.92 11.75
C LYS A 980 -2.56 37.90 11.93
N LYS A 981 -1.76 38.31 10.94
CA LYS A 981 -0.30 38.49 11.09
C LYS A 981 0.08 39.68 11.99
N LYS A 982 -0.63 40.81 11.89
CA LYS A 982 -0.48 42.02 12.74
C LYS A 982 -1.00 41.84 14.19
N LYS A 983 -1.58 40.68 14.53
CA LYS A 983 -1.98 40.29 15.91
C LYS A 983 -1.19 39.06 16.43
N ARG A 984 -0.12 38.67 15.72
CA ARG A 984 0.79 37.56 16.07
C ARG A 984 2.27 37.95 16.06
N LYS A 985 2.60 39.05 15.38
CA LYS A 985 3.61 39.99 15.86
C LYS A 985 2.98 40.91 16.90
#